data_AF-A0A918DII6-F1
#
_entry.id   AF-A0A918DII6-F1
#
_cell.length_a   1.000
_cell.length_b   1.000
_cell.length_c   1.000
_cell.angle_alpha   90.00
_cell.angle_beta   90.00
_cell.angle_gamma   90.00
#
_symmetry.space_group_name_H-M   'P 1'
#
loop_
_entity.id
_entity.type
_entity.pdbx_description
1 polymer ?
#
loop_
_entity_poly.entity_id
_entity_poly.type
_entity_poly.pdbx_seq_one_letter_code
_entity_poly.pdbx_strand_id
1 'polypeptide(L)'
;MNIQQNLAIRLLRVLRYNKARHERALALLPEDKRPIFHVLPFLLHINHPAFPGFVEDEAVAFGLNNYSLRDAVTASLLTIFPQHQLLIDDIRQLWPKQRLIDSLVLMGSVGTIAQSEDSDFDYWVCIDPKVVKPKSRKLLQQKLCLVEQWAADHDMEVHFFLSDIDKVRRNDFGEADGESSGSAQAVFLKAEFYTTNLVVAGKLPFWWLMPDKVNDRQYQDLMKSLKPGEPPDPKLFMDFGNLQDMDSRELFGAAIWQIVKGMDSPFKSVLKMAKLEVFLENIKHKQPLCNLLKKCVHTGANPLAHQDYVDPYALMFDELITHYQQQDNLQVVPLLQLSLYLKCGCALSRETGDNYHSFKRDLISRYVWEWGWSADKLRKIDNIASWNFSEKSQLSRQVHAFLIQCYRRMSSRIAGQVQLVSQEDMTVIGRKLDTFYSKKAHKVEYLRSVFDDELYCRTVTIKADPDTMLKRTWSMYAGDQISAKADSLRNEHLKSSHSPIDLIIWAVWNRIMDSQTRIQLDYHTEPVTEEDLYKLVAKAEELFPPVRVAELSRQALLSPAKVTSCLVVLNFESRRLKPEVDTVRVIYSNSWGELYSLSGMQALEPLRLEMSNGELVSRAHVLVPDGSHKQRLYDNFIMRTGLEFRHIL
;
A
#
# COMPACT_ATOMS: atom_id res chain seq x y z
N MET A 1 -16.84 -33.71 -29.51
CA MET A 1 -17.70 -33.14 -28.45
C MET A 1 -18.44 -31.95 -29.01
N ASN A 2 -19.75 -31.85 -28.73
CA ASN A 2 -20.53 -30.65 -29.05
C ASN A 2 -20.00 -29.45 -28.21
N ILE A 3 -20.09 -28.23 -28.74
CA ILE A 3 -19.69 -26.97 -28.07
C ILE A 3 -20.22 -26.92 -26.63
N GLN A 4 -21.47 -27.31 -26.45
CA GLN A 4 -22.14 -27.33 -25.15
C GLN A 4 -21.50 -28.27 -24.13
N GLN A 5 -21.06 -29.47 -24.57
CA GLN A 5 -20.31 -30.40 -23.70
C GLN A 5 -18.97 -29.81 -23.28
N ASN A 6 -18.26 -29.13 -24.19
CA ASN A 6 -17.00 -28.46 -23.86
C ASN A 6 -17.20 -27.32 -22.85
N LEU A 7 -18.27 -26.52 -23.00
CA LEU A 7 -18.60 -25.46 -22.05
C LEU A 7 -18.96 -26.02 -20.66
N ALA A 8 -19.69 -27.13 -20.61
CA ALA A 8 -20.01 -27.81 -19.35
C ALA A 8 -18.76 -28.35 -18.63
N ILE A 9 -17.81 -28.95 -19.37
CA ILE A 9 -16.53 -29.42 -18.80
C ILE A 9 -15.73 -28.24 -18.23
N ARG A 10 -15.67 -27.11 -18.94
CA ARG A 10 -15.01 -25.89 -18.45
C ARG A 10 -15.68 -25.36 -17.20
N LEU A 11 -17.01 -25.30 -17.17
CA LEU A 11 -17.77 -24.89 -15.99
C LEU A 11 -17.40 -25.73 -14.76
N LEU A 12 -17.34 -27.06 -14.89
CA LEU A 12 -16.96 -27.94 -13.79
C LEU A 12 -15.54 -27.67 -13.28
N ARG A 13 -14.57 -27.42 -14.18
CA ARG A 13 -13.19 -27.07 -13.80
C ARG A 13 -13.14 -25.73 -13.07
N VAL A 14 -13.87 -24.73 -13.55
CA VAL A 14 -13.95 -23.40 -12.92
C VAL A 14 -14.62 -23.46 -11.55
N LEU A 15 -15.71 -24.22 -11.40
CA LEU A 15 -16.38 -24.41 -10.11
C LEU A 15 -15.47 -25.10 -9.10
N ARG A 16 -14.69 -26.11 -9.51
CA ARG A 16 -13.69 -26.76 -8.66
C ARG A 16 -12.59 -25.79 -8.24
N TYR A 17 -12.08 -24.99 -9.18
CA TYR A 17 -11.08 -23.96 -8.89
C TYR A 17 -11.59 -22.91 -7.89
N ASN A 18 -12.80 -22.38 -8.09
CA ASN A 18 -13.42 -21.41 -7.19
C ASN A 18 -13.67 -22.00 -5.79
N LYS A 19 -14.12 -23.26 -5.72
CA LYS A 19 -14.30 -23.99 -4.45
C LYS A 19 -12.98 -24.14 -3.70
N ALA A 20 -11.93 -24.61 -4.38
CA ALA A 20 -10.61 -24.77 -3.77
C ALA A 20 -10.07 -23.43 -3.26
N ARG A 21 -10.25 -22.33 -3.99
CA ARG A 21 -9.87 -20.99 -3.51
C ARG A 21 -10.69 -20.52 -2.31
N HIS A 22 -11.97 -20.89 -2.21
CA HIS A 22 -12.77 -20.64 -1.01
C HIS A 22 -12.22 -21.37 0.21
N GLU A 23 -11.91 -22.66 0.07
CA GLU A 23 -11.35 -23.47 1.14
C GLU A 23 -10.00 -22.91 1.61
N ARG A 24 -9.16 -22.47 0.67
CA ARG A 24 -7.90 -21.77 0.96
C ARG A 24 -8.09 -20.46 1.69
N ALA A 25 -9.07 -19.66 1.27
CA ALA A 25 -9.36 -18.39 1.92
C ALA A 25 -9.71 -18.59 3.40
N LEU A 26 -10.57 -19.58 3.69
CA LEU A 26 -10.95 -19.95 5.05
C LEU A 26 -9.79 -20.56 5.86
N ALA A 27 -8.94 -21.37 5.22
CA ALA A 27 -7.78 -21.98 5.86
C ALA A 27 -6.70 -20.96 6.26
N LEU A 28 -6.59 -19.85 5.51
CA LEU A 28 -5.66 -18.76 5.81
C LEU A 28 -6.27 -17.66 6.68
N LEU A 29 -7.58 -17.68 6.92
CA LEU A 29 -8.25 -16.75 7.82
C LEU A 29 -8.00 -17.15 9.29
N PRO A 30 -7.71 -16.18 10.18
CA PRO A 30 -7.77 -16.38 11.62
C PRO A 30 -9.10 -16.98 12.04
N GLU A 31 -9.10 -17.84 13.06
CA GLU A 31 -10.28 -18.65 13.41
C GLU A 31 -11.47 -17.80 13.84
N ASP A 32 -11.22 -16.68 14.52
CA ASP A 32 -12.21 -15.69 14.96
C ASP A 32 -12.85 -14.93 13.79
N LYS A 33 -12.15 -14.80 12.65
CA LYS A 33 -12.65 -14.11 11.46
C LYS A 33 -13.44 -15.02 10.51
N ARG A 34 -13.28 -16.35 10.60
CA ARG A 34 -14.00 -17.31 9.73
C ARG A 34 -15.54 -17.18 9.81
N PRO A 35 -16.16 -17.02 11.01
CA PRO A 35 -17.61 -16.81 11.09
C PRO A 35 -18.06 -15.53 10.38
N ILE A 36 -17.30 -14.44 10.50
CA ILE A 36 -17.62 -13.16 9.85
C ILE A 36 -17.63 -13.33 8.33
N PHE A 37 -16.62 -13.99 7.77
CA PHE A 37 -16.56 -14.30 6.33
C PHE A 37 -17.81 -15.05 5.82
N HIS A 38 -18.35 -15.97 6.63
CA HIS A 38 -19.59 -16.69 6.30
C HIS A 38 -20.86 -15.84 6.42
N VAL A 39 -20.88 -14.91 7.38
CA VAL A 39 -22.02 -14.04 7.66
C VAL A 39 -22.14 -12.88 6.66
N LEU A 40 -21.05 -12.35 6.12
CA LEU A 40 -21.09 -11.21 5.18
C LEU A 40 -22.04 -11.44 3.98
N PRO A 41 -21.99 -12.56 3.24
CA PRO A 41 -22.96 -12.83 2.17
C PRO A 41 -24.40 -12.95 2.68
N PHE A 42 -24.61 -13.45 3.91
CA PHE A 42 -25.94 -13.54 4.50
C PHE A 42 -26.54 -12.15 4.72
N LEU A 43 -25.77 -11.19 5.26
CA LEU A 43 -26.23 -9.83 5.51
C LEU A 43 -26.66 -9.10 4.22
N LEU A 44 -26.04 -9.42 3.09
CA LEU A 44 -26.44 -8.94 1.76
C LEU A 44 -27.63 -9.71 1.18
N HIS A 45 -27.86 -10.94 1.63
CA HIS A 45 -28.97 -11.77 1.18
C HIS A 45 -30.31 -11.38 1.80
N ILE A 46 -30.32 -10.86 3.02
CA ILE A 46 -31.52 -10.47 3.76
C ILE A 46 -31.60 -8.95 3.97
N ASN A 47 -32.74 -8.43 4.43
CA ASN A 47 -32.87 -7.06 4.97
C ASN A 47 -33.86 -7.09 6.14
N HIS A 48 -33.35 -7.17 7.37
CA HIS A 48 -34.18 -7.34 8.56
C HIS A 48 -33.61 -6.58 9.76
N PRO A 49 -34.43 -5.90 10.60
CA PRO A 49 -33.97 -5.05 11.71
C PRO A 49 -33.07 -5.74 12.75
N ALA A 50 -33.18 -7.05 12.88
CA ALA A 50 -32.36 -7.84 13.80
C ALA A 50 -30.90 -7.99 13.36
N PHE A 51 -30.54 -7.61 12.13
CA PHE A 51 -29.19 -7.81 11.60
C PHE A 51 -28.57 -6.49 11.11
N PRO A 52 -27.23 -6.37 11.16
CA PRO A 52 -26.50 -5.24 10.61
C PRO A 52 -26.82 -5.02 9.12
N GLY A 53 -26.71 -3.75 8.68
CA GLY A 53 -27.03 -3.40 7.30
C GLY A 53 -28.54 -3.34 6.99
N PHE A 54 -29.41 -3.25 8.00
CA PHE A 54 -30.83 -3.00 7.77
C PHE A 54 -31.06 -1.57 7.26
N VAL A 55 -31.90 -1.45 6.23
CA VAL A 55 -32.40 -0.17 5.73
C VAL A 55 -33.92 -0.23 5.67
N GLU A 56 -34.58 0.72 6.34
CA GLU A 56 -36.04 0.83 6.43
C GLU A 56 -36.64 1.52 5.18
N ASP A 57 -36.55 0.85 4.03
CA ASP A 57 -37.21 1.29 2.79
C ASP A 57 -37.50 0.05 1.91
N GLU A 58 -38.74 -0.10 1.46
CA GLU A 58 -39.15 -1.25 0.62
C GLU A 58 -38.40 -1.32 -0.71
N ALA A 59 -37.84 -0.20 -1.18
CA ALA A 59 -37.09 -0.14 -2.43
C ALA A 59 -35.63 -0.60 -2.28
N VAL A 60 -35.14 -0.95 -1.09
CA VAL A 60 -33.77 -1.44 -0.91
C VAL A 60 -33.55 -2.72 -1.73
N ALA A 61 -32.45 -2.75 -2.49
CA ALA A 61 -32.06 -3.96 -3.20
C ALA A 61 -31.29 -4.91 -2.26
N PHE A 62 -31.73 -6.16 -2.18
CA PHE A 62 -31.06 -7.22 -1.43
C PHE A 62 -31.34 -8.58 -2.08
N GLY A 63 -30.70 -9.62 -1.58
CA GLY A 63 -30.89 -10.98 -2.09
C GLY A 63 -29.91 -11.35 -3.18
N LEU A 64 -28.93 -12.15 -2.81
CA LEU A 64 -27.95 -12.75 -3.71
C LEU A 64 -28.55 -13.87 -4.54
N ASN A 65 -28.36 -13.81 -5.86
CA ASN A 65 -28.60 -14.94 -6.75
C ASN A 65 -27.77 -16.16 -6.32
N ASN A 66 -28.27 -17.37 -6.62
CA ASN A 66 -27.59 -18.64 -6.31
C ASN A 66 -27.01 -18.79 -4.88
N TYR A 67 -27.51 -18.02 -3.91
CA TYR A 67 -27.09 -18.13 -2.52
C TYR A 67 -27.77 -19.32 -1.86
N SER A 68 -26.99 -20.07 -1.10
CA SER A 68 -27.46 -21.23 -0.33
C SER A 68 -27.00 -21.11 1.11
N LEU A 69 -27.92 -21.43 2.03
CA LEU A 69 -27.60 -21.59 3.43
C LEU A 69 -26.90 -22.94 3.63
N ARG A 70 -25.63 -22.90 4.03
CA ARG A 70 -24.81 -24.07 4.35
C ARG A 70 -24.71 -24.19 5.87
N ASP A 71 -24.47 -25.39 6.38
CA ASP A 71 -24.35 -25.64 7.83
C ASP A 71 -23.31 -24.74 8.51
N ALA A 72 -22.17 -24.50 7.83
CA ALA A 72 -21.14 -23.58 8.30
C ALA A 72 -21.64 -22.13 8.45
N VAL A 73 -22.57 -21.68 7.58
CA VAL A 73 -23.18 -20.35 7.68
C VAL A 73 -24.12 -20.30 8.88
N THR A 74 -24.98 -21.31 9.06
CA THR A 74 -25.88 -21.39 10.22
C THR A 74 -25.11 -21.39 11.54
N ALA A 75 -24.05 -22.21 11.63
CA ALA A 75 -23.18 -22.23 12.81
C ALA A 75 -22.53 -20.86 13.04
N SER A 76 -22.03 -20.21 11.99
CA SER A 76 -21.43 -18.87 12.09
C SER A 76 -22.44 -17.81 12.54
N LEU A 77 -23.69 -17.89 12.05
CA LEU A 77 -24.76 -16.98 12.47
C LEU A 77 -25.10 -17.15 13.95
N LEU A 78 -25.13 -18.39 14.46
CA LEU A 78 -25.37 -18.64 15.88
C LEU A 78 -24.20 -18.18 16.77
N THR A 79 -22.97 -18.24 16.26
CA THR A 79 -21.78 -17.70 16.95
C THR A 79 -21.82 -16.17 17.03
N ILE A 80 -22.16 -15.51 15.93
CA ILE A 80 -22.11 -14.05 15.80
C ILE A 80 -23.37 -13.35 16.35
N PHE A 81 -24.54 -13.99 16.22
CA PHE A 81 -25.83 -13.45 16.64
C PHE A 81 -26.61 -14.43 17.54
N PRO A 82 -26.04 -14.87 18.67
CA PRO A 82 -26.69 -15.84 19.55
C PRO A 82 -28.05 -15.35 20.07
N GLN A 83 -28.22 -14.04 20.24
CA GLN A 83 -29.48 -13.41 20.66
C GLN A 83 -30.63 -13.56 19.65
N HIS A 84 -30.34 -13.97 18.41
CA HIS A 84 -31.33 -14.14 17.35
C HIS A 84 -31.57 -15.61 16.99
N GLN A 85 -31.23 -16.54 17.89
CA GLN A 85 -31.37 -17.99 17.66
C GLN A 85 -32.74 -18.40 17.12
N LEU A 86 -33.84 -17.96 17.74
CA LEU A 86 -35.20 -18.33 17.28
C LEU A 86 -35.47 -17.90 15.83
N LEU A 87 -34.91 -16.77 15.41
CA LEU A 87 -35.03 -16.27 14.05
C LEU A 87 -34.13 -17.03 13.08
N ILE A 88 -32.96 -17.49 13.54
CA ILE A 88 -32.01 -18.31 12.77
C ILE A 88 -32.53 -19.75 12.61
N ASP A 89 -33.28 -20.27 13.57
CA ASP A 89 -33.92 -21.58 13.48
C ASP A 89 -35.01 -21.60 12.40
N ASP A 90 -35.70 -20.46 12.18
CA ASP A 90 -36.69 -20.27 11.09
C ASP A 90 -36.24 -19.27 10.02
N ILE A 91 -34.95 -19.33 9.67
CA ILE A 91 -34.31 -18.34 8.82
C ILE A 91 -34.88 -18.24 7.41
N ARG A 92 -35.59 -19.28 6.93
CA ARG A 92 -36.24 -19.30 5.61
C ARG A 92 -37.30 -18.22 5.47
N GLN A 93 -37.90 -17.76 6.57
CA GLN A 93 -38.84 -16.64 6.52
C GLN A 93 -38.18 -15.31 6.13
N LEU A 94 -36.87 -15.19 6.36
CA LEU A 94 -36.08 -14.01 5.98
C LEU A 94 -35.70 -13.99 4.49
N TRP A 95 -35.93 -15.08 3.75
CA TRP A 95 -35.49 -15.17 2.36
C TRP A 95 -36.23 -14.14 1.49
N PRO A 96 -35.50 -13.44 0.62
CA PRO A 96 -36.11 -12.47 -0.27
C PRO A 96 -36.99 -13.16 -1.30
N LYS A 97 -38.15 -12.55 -1.59
CA LYS A 97 -39.02 -12.97 -2.71
C LYS A 97 -38.33 -12.76 -4.07
N GLN A 98 -37.49 -11.73 -4.19
CA GLN A 98 -36.73 -11.39 -5.38
C GLN A 98 -35.26 -11.20 -5.03
N ARG A 99 -34.36 -11.79 -5.82
CA ARG A 99 -32.91 -11.69 -5.63
C ARG A 99 -32.36 -10.63 -6.59
N LEU A 100 -32.04 -9.46 -6.05
CA LEU A 100 -31.69 -8.27 -6.84
C LEU A 100 -30.18 -8.07 -7.00
N ILE A 101 -29.35 -8.86 -6.30
CA ILE A 101 -27.89 -8.83 -6.42
C ILE A 101 -27.44 -10.02 -7.26
N ASP A 102 -26.74 -9.75 -8.36
CA ASP A 102 -26.32 -10.76 -9.33
C ASP A 102 -25.15 -11.60 -8.80
N SER A 103 -24.16 -10.96 -8.19
CA SER A 103 -23.01 -11.65 -7.64
C SER A 103 -22.30 -10.87 -6.55
N LEU A 104 -21.69 -11.59 -5.62
CA LEU A 104 -20.77 -11.09 -4.62
C LEU A 104 -19.42 -11.77 -4.87
N VAL A 105 -18.43 -10.98 -5.28
CA VAL A 105 -17.16 -11.49 -5.76
C VAL A 105 -16.02 -10.78 -5.06
N LEU A 106 -15.12 -11.54 -4.45
CA LEU A 106 -13.87 -11.00 -3.91
C LEU A 106 -12.82 -10.84 -4.99
N MET A 107 -12.00 -9.81 -4.87
CA MET A 107 -10.80 -9.60 -5.69
C MET A 107 -9.58 -9.47 -4.79
N GLY A 108 -8.38 -9.62 -5.35
CA GLY A 108 -7.13 -9.35 -4.64
C GLY A 108 -6.46 -10.61 -4.09
N SER A 109 -5.94 -10.53 -2.86
CA SER A 109 -5.06 -11.57 -2.31
C SER A 109 -5.81 -12.78 -1.75
N VAL A 110 -7.10 -12.63 -1.42
CA VAL A 110 -7.90 -13.65 -0.73
C VAL A 110 -7.99 -14.96 -1.52
N GLY A 111 -7.71 -16.08 -0.85
CA GLY A 111 -7.68 -17.41 -1.43
C GLY A 111 -6.44 -17.70 -2.29
N THR A 112 -5.37 -16.91 -2.13
CA THR A 112 -4.07 -17.10 -2.80
C THR A 112 -2.93 -17.20 -1.80
N ILE A 113 -1.71 -17.54 -2.25
CA ILE A 113 -0.52 -17.53 -1.39
C ILE A 113 -0.20 -16.15 -0.76
N ALA A 114 -0.70 -15.07 -1.36
CA ALA A 114 -0.44 -13.72 -0.90
C ALA A 114 -1.44 -13.20 0.13
N GLN A 115 -2.49 -13.96 0.49
CA GLN A 115 -3.40 -13.59 1.59
C GLN A 115 -2.63 -13.63 2.92
N SER A 116 -2.67 -12.56 3.69
CA SER A 116 -2.16 -12.47 5.07
C SER A 116 -3.31 -12.19 6.04
N GLU A 117 -3.02 -12.16 7.34
CA GLU A 117 -4.00 -11.78 8.37
C GLU A 117 -4.47 -10.34 8.17
N ASP A 118 -3.56 -9.43 7.78
CA ASP A 118 -3.86 -8.02 7.48
C ASP A 118 -4.40 -7.78 6.06
N SER A 119 -4.98 -8.79 5.40
CA SER A 119 -5.53 -8.61 4.05
C SER A 119 -6.91 -7.99 4.08
N ASP A 120 -7.07 -6.95 3.25
CA ASP A 120 -8.32 -6.30 2.91
C ASP A 120 -9.28 -7.23 2.13
N PHE A 121 -10.58 -7.09 2.36
CA PHE A 121 -11.64 -7.82 1.67
C PHE A 121 -12.40 -6.90 0.72
N ASP A 122 -11.90 -6.80 -0.51
CA ASP A 122 -12.52 -6.03 -1.60
C ASP A 122 -13.61 -6.83 -2.30
N TYR A 123 -14.87 -6.57 -1.97
CA TYR A 123 -16.03 -7.20 -2.57
C TYR A 123 -16.61 -6.37 -3.69
N TRP A 124 -16.73 -6.95 -4.87
CA TRP A 124 -17.58 -6.43 -5.94
C TRP A 124 -19.01 -6.94 -5.75
N VAL A 125 -19.93 -5.99 -5.56
CA VAL A 125 -21.37 -6.25 -5.48
C VAL A 125 -21.98 -5.99 -6.85
N CYS A 126 -22.14 -7.04 -7.64
CA CYS A 126 -22.54 -6.96 -9.03
C CYS A 126 -24.07 -6.82 -9.13
N ILE A 127 -24.53 -5.80 -9.87
CA ILE A 127 -25.97 -5.55 -10.10
C ILE A 127 -26.26 -5.32 -11.59
N ASP A 128 -27.46 -5.71 -12.01
CA ASP A 128 -28.00 -5.33 -13.33
C ASP A 128 -28.76 -3.99 -13.19
N PRO A 129 -28.30 -2.90 -13.83
CA PRO A 129 -28.94 -1.59 -13.75
C PRO A 129 -30.36 -1.57 -14.35
N LYS A 130 -30.72 -2.54 -15.18
CA LYS A 130 -32.09 -2.67 -15.72
C LYS A 130 -33.06 -3.10 -14.63
N VAL A 131 -32.59 -3.89 -13.67
CA VAL A 131 -33.35 -4.41 -12.54
C VAL A 131 -33.26 -3.45 -11.34
N VAL A 132 -32.06 -3.06 -10.94
CA VAL A 132 -31.81 -2.22 -9.75
C VAL A 132 -31.84 -0.74 -10.15
N LYS A 133 -32.93 -0.05 -9.82
CA LYS A 133 -33.14 1.37 -10.15
C LYS A 133 -32.27 2.31 -9.30
N PRO A 134 -32.06 3.58 -9.71
CA PRO A 134 -31.18 4.52 -9.00
C PRO A 134 -31.48 4.69 -7.50
N LYS A 135 -32.76 4.76 -7.10
CA LYS A 135 -33.14 4.82 -5.68
C LYS A 135 -32.67 3.57 -4.92
N SER A 136 -33.01 2.39 -5.43
CA SER A 136 -32.59 1.09 -4.87
C SER A 136 -31.08 0.94 -4.80
N ARG A 137 -30.36 1.46 -5.81
CA ARG A 137 -28.90 1.49 -5.85
C ARG A 137 -28.33 2.31 -4.69
N LYS A 138 -28.86 3.50 -4.43
CA LYS A 138 -28.44 4.36 -3.31
C LYS A 138 -28.71 3.71 -1.95
N LEU A 139 -29.87 3.08 -1.80
CA LEU A 139 -30.23 2.35 -0.57
C LEU A 139 -29.35 1.11 -0.36
N LEU A 140 -29.01 0.39 -1.43
CA LEU A 140 -28.04 -0.70 -1.36
C LEU A 140 -26.66 -0.16 -0.94
N GLN A 141 -26.19 0.96 -1.49
CA GLN A 141 -24.93 1.56 -1.04
C GLN A 141 -24.96 1.90 0.46
N GLN A 142 -26.05 2.47 0.96
CA GLN A 142 -26.23 2.73 2.39
C GLN A 142 -26.16 1.44 3.22
N LYS A 143 -26.84 0.38 2.76
CA LYS A 143 -26.75 -0.95 3.39
C LYS A 143 -25.32 -1.48 3.41
N LEU A 144 -24.58 -1.36 2.31
CA LEU A 144 -23.19 -1.81 2.23
C LEU A 144 -22.32 -1.07 3.26
N CYS A 145 -22.41 0.26 3.34
CA CYS A 145 -21.66 1.04 4.33
C CYS A 145 -21.95 0.64 5.79
N LEU A 146 -23.20 0.32 6.11
CA LEU A 146 -23.57 -0.19 7.43
C LEU A 146 -22.95 -1.58 7.72
N VAL A 147 -22.79 -2.43 6.70
CA VAL A 147 -22.12 -3.74 6.84
C VAL A 147 -20.60 -3.57 6.95
N GLU A 148 -20.00 -2.60 6.23
CA GLU A 148 -18.58 -2.25 6.37
C GLU A 148 -18.26 -1.80 7.78
N GLN A 149 -19.08 -0.89 8.34
CA GLN A 149 -18.95 -0.43 9.73
C GLN A 149 -19.03 -1.60 10.71
N TRP A 150 -20.02 -2.47 10.55
CA TRP A 150 -20.16 -3.65 11.40
C TRP A 150 -18.96 -4.60 11.29
N ALA A 151 -18.39 -4.80 10.09
CA ALA A 151 -17.20 -5.63 9.91
C ALA A 151 -15.96 -4.99 10.55
N ALA A 152 -15.81 -3.67 10.43
CA ALA A 152 -14.73 -2.91 11.07
C ALA A 152 -14.79 -3.00 12.60
N ASP A 153 -16.00 -2.97 13.19
CA ASP A 153 -16.20 -3.19 14.63
C ASP A 153 -15.75 -4.59 15.11
N HIS A 154 -15.52 -5.54 14.18
CA HIS A 154 -15.01 -6.88 14.43
C HIS A 154 -13.56 -7.06 13.92
N ASP A 155 -12.81 -5.96 13.76
CA ASP A 155 -11.44 -5.92 13.24
C ASP A 155 -11.27 -6.65 11.89
N MET A 156 -12.27 -6.54 11.01
CA MET A 156 -12.19 -7.07 9.65
C MET A 156 -12.38 -5.93 8.65
N GLU A 157 -11.31 -5.59 7.93
CA GLU A 157 -11.34 -4.54 6.91
C GLU A 157 -12.05 -5.04 5.64
N VAL A 158 -13.27 -4.55 5.42
CA VAL A 158 -14.15 -4.93 4.31
C VAL A 158 -14.53 -3.68 3.53
N HIS A 159 -14.39 -3.76 2.20
CA HIS A 159 -14.79 -2.70 1.27
C HIS A 159 -15.72 -3.27 0.19
N PHE A 160 -16.92 -2.69 0.03
CA PHE A 160 -17.88 -3.09 -0.98
C PHE A 160 -17.96 -2.08 -2.13
N PHE A 161 -17.55 -2.53 -3.32
CA PHE A 161 -17.62 -1.78 -4.56
C PHE A 161 -18.86 -2.16 -5.36
N LEU A 162 -19.83 -1.26 -5.44
CA LEU A 162 -21.06 -1.49 -6.19
C LEU A 162 -20.80 -1.44 -7.71
N SER A 163 -20.80 -2.61 -8.34
CA SER A 163 -20.41 -2.82 -9.73
C SER A 163 -21.61 -2.99 -10.65
N ASP A 164 -21.78 -2.03 -11.56
CA ASP A 164 -22.78 -2.08 -12.62
C ASP A 164 -22.28 -2.94 -13.78
N ILE A 165 -22.97 -4.05 -14.06
CA ILE A 165 -22.54 -5.02 -15.06
C ILE A 165 -22.37 -4.40 -16.46
N ASP A 166 -23.26 -3.50 -16.87
CA ASP A 166 -23.23 -2.89 -18.21
C ASP A 166 -22.11 -1.84 -18.32
N LYS A 167 -21.77 -1.17 -17.21
CA LYS A 167 -20.61 -0.28 -17.15
C LYS A 167 -19.29 -1.05 -17.16
N VAL A 168 -19.16 -2.07 -16.31
CA VAL A 168 -17.98 -2.94 -16.28
C VAL A 168 -17.76 -3.57 -17.66
N ARG A 169 -18.81 -4.07 -18.33
CA ARG A 169 -18.71 -4.61 -19.71
C ARG A 169 -18.04 -3.63 -20.67
N ARG A 170 -18.36 -2.34 -20.57
CA ARG A 170 -17.83 -1.26 -21.42
C ARG A 170 -16.51 -0.66 -20.94
N ASN A 171 -15.88 -1.23 -19.91
CA ASN A 171 -14.68 -0.68 -19.26
C ASN A 171 -14.94 0.74 -18.70
N ASP A 172 -16.14 0.98 -18.18
CA ASP A 172 -16.50 2.23 -17.50
C ASP A 172 -16.55 1.98 -16.00
N PHE A 173 -15.60 2.56 -15.26
CA PHE A 173 -15.53 2.51 -13.80
C PHE A 173 -15.82 3.87 -13.14
N GLY A 174 -16.33 4.84 -13.91
CA GLY A 174 -16.56 6.20 -13.43
C GLY A 174 -15.29 7.04 -13.32
N GLU A 175 -15.42 8.16 -12.60
CA GLU A 175 -14.34 9.11 -12.35
C GLU A 175 -13.35 8.56 -11.32
N ALA A 176 -12.10 9.04 -11.39
CA ALA A 176 -11.08 8.71 -10.42
C ALA A 176 -11.34 9.46 -9.10
N ASP A 177 -11.48 8.75 -7.99
CA ASP A 177 -11.52 9.30 -6.64
C ASP A 177 -10.32 8.76 -5.84
N GLY A 178 -10.15 9.19 -4.58
CA GLY A 178 -8.92 8.96 -3.79
C GLY A 178 -8.42 7.52 -3.71
N GLU A 179 -9.26 6.52 -4.01
CA GLU A 179 -8.92 5.09 -4.05
C GLU A 179 -9.07 4.45 -5.44
N SER A 180 -9.89 5.02 -6.34
CA SER A 180 -10.10 4.54 -7.69
C SER A 180 -9.35 5.38 -8.72
N SER A 181 -8.58 4.74 -9.60
CA SER A 181 -8.03 5.41 -10.79
C SER A 181 -9.08 5.72 -11.87
N GLY A 182 -10.36 5.42 -11.62
CA GLY A 182 -11.46 5.63 -12.55
C GLY A 182 -11.24 4.92 -13.89
N SER A 183 -11.73 5.53 -14.97
CA SER A 183 -11.55 5.04 -16.34
C SER A 183 -10.11 5.01 -16.85
N ALA A 184 -9.13 5.60 -16.14
CA ALA A 184 -7.74 5.66 -16.60
C ALA A 184 -6.98 4.33 -16.49
N GLN A 185 -7.56 3.32 -15.82
CA GLN A 185 -7.01 1.96 -15.68
C GLN A 185 -8.10 0.89 -15.82
N ALA A 186 -9.15 1.15 -16.59
CA ALA A 186 -10.35 0.32 -16.62
C ALA A 186 -10.10 -1.12 -17.10
N VAL A 187 -9.39 -1.28 -18.22
CA VAL A 187 -9.02 -2.60 -18.75
C VAL A 187 -8.06 -3.30 -17.79
N PHE A 188 -7.11 -2.57 -17.20
CA PHE A 188 -6.21 -3.13 -16.20
C PHE A 188 -6.96 -3.65 -14.97
N LEU A 189 -7.88 -2.88 -14.40
CA LEU A 189 -8.71 -3.29 -13.27
C LEU A 189 -9.55 -4.53 -13.60
N LYS A 190 -10.15 -4.57 -14.80
CA LYS A 190 -10.88 -5.76 -15.26
C LYS A 190 -9.94 -6.98 -15.41
N ALA A 191 -8.70 -6.79 -15.86
CA ALA A 191 -7.72 -7.86 -15.93
C ALA A 191 -7.32 -8.38 -14.54
N GLU A 192 -7.14 -7.49 -13.55
CA GLU A 192 -6.91 -7.88 -12.16
C GLU A 192 -8.09 -8.65 -11.58
N PHE A 193 -9.32 -8.19 -11.87
CA PHE A 193 -10.55 -8.89 -11.50
C PHE A 193 -10.56 -10.30 -12.11
N TYR A 194 -10.34 -10.46 -13.42
CA TYR A 194 -10.31 -11.78 -14.04
C TYR A 194 -9.15 -12.67 -13.56
N THR A 195 -8.05 -12.08 -13.11
CA THR A 195 -6.91 -12.81 -12.54
C THR A 195 -7.19 -13.34 -11.14
N THR A 196 -7.90 -12.57 -10.31
CA THR A 196 -7.99 -12.85 -8.86
C THR A 196 -9.41 -13.03 -8.34
N ASN A 197 -10.46 -12.93 -9.17
CA ASN A 197 -11.84 -13.10 -8.71
C ASN A 197 -12.06 -14.41 -7.95
N LEU A 198 -12.82 -14.32 -6.87
CA LEU A 198 -13.33 -15.42 -6.07
C LEU A 198 -14.82 -15.19 -5.86
N VAL A 199 -15.65 -15.95 -6.56
CA VAL A 199 -17.11 -15.81 -6.46
C VAL A 199 -17.57 -16.41 -5.13
N VAL A 200 -18.05 -15.55 -4.24
CA VAL A 200 -18.51 -15.91 -2.88
C VAL A 200 -19.94 -16.41 -2.90
N ALA A 201 -20.80 -15.72 -3.65
CA ALA A 201 -22.16 -16.13 -3.94
C ALA A 201 -22.63 -15.45 -5.22
N GLY A 202 -23.56 -16.06 -5.97
CA GLY A 202 -24.10 -15.44 -7.18
C GLY A 202 -23.76 -16.09 -8.50
N LYS A 203 -23.88 -15.28 -9.54
CA LYS A 203 -23.57 -15.63 -10.92
C LYS A 203 -22.06 -15.60 -11.16
N LEU A 204 -21.56 -16.52 -11.97
CA LEU A 204 -20.16 -16.57 -12.38
C LEU A 204 -19.91 -15.59 -13.54
N PRO A 205 -18.73 -14.96 -13.66
CA PRO A 205 -18.35 -14.26 -14.88
C PRO A 205 -18.38 -15.21 -16.09
N PHE A 206 -19.14 -14.88 -17.14
CA PHE A 206 -19.26 -15.70 -18.35
C PHE A 206 -17.91 -15.92 -19.07
N TRP A 207 -16.98 -14.96 -18.92
CA TRP A 207 -15.61 -15.04 -19.44
C TRP A 207 -14.88 -16.34 -19.07
N TRP A 208 -15.18 -16.93 -17.91
CA TRP A 208 -14.61 -18.20 -17.49
C TRP A 208 -14.95 -19.38 -18.40
N LEU A 209 -15.99 -19.32 -19.22
CA LEU A 209 -16.34 -20.41 -20.14
C LEU A 209 -15.66 -20.32 -21.49
N MET A 210 -15.06 -19.16 -21.80
CA MET A 210 -14.50 -18.87 -23.10
C MET A 210 -13.08 -19.44 -23.23
N PRO A 211 -12.70 -20.03 -24.37
CA PRO A 211 -11.31 -20.34 -24.67
C PRO A 211 -10.38 -19.13 -24.44
N ASP A 212 -9.09 -19.38 -24.24
CA ASP A 212 -8.07 -18.36 -23.95
C ASP A 212 -7.84 -17.37 -25.11
N LYS A 213 -8.09 -17.78 -26.36
CA LYS A 213 -7.84 -16.97 -27.57
C LYS A 213 -9.11 -16.50 -28.30
N VAL A 214 -10.19 -16.24 -27.55
CA VAL A 214 -11.47 -15.78 -28.11
C VAL A 214 -11.44 -14.28 -28.39
N ASN A 215 -11.94 -13.90 -29.57
CA ASN A 215 -12.24 -12.50 -29.90
C ASN A 215 -13.68 -12.11 -29.48
N ASP A 216 -13.97 -10.82 -29.46
CA ASP A 216 -15.25 -10.30 -28.96
C ASP A 216 -16.47 -10.81 -29.72
N ARG A 217 -16.35 -11.02 -31.03
CA ARG A 217 -17.44 -11.60 -31.83
C ARG A 217 -17.74 -13.04 -31.40
N GLN A 218 -16.69 -13.86 -31.30
CA GLN A 218 -16.82 -15.25 -30.85
C GLN A 218 -17.37 -15.34 -29.42
N TYR A 219 -16.98 -14.41 -28.54
CA TYR A 219 -17.52 -14.30 -27.19
C TYR A 219 -19.05 -14.11 -27.22
N GLN A 220 -19.50 -13.13 -28.01
CA GLN A 220 -20.92 -12.80 -28.12
C GLN A 220 -21.72 -13.92 -28.80
N ASP A 221 -21.17 -14.54 -29.84
CA ASP A 221 -21.80 -15.66 -30.55
C ASP A 221 -21.97 -16.88 -29.62
N LEU A 222 -20.95 -17.19 -28.81
CA LEU A 222 -21.03 -18.26 -27.82
C LEU A 222 -22.04 -17.95 -26.71
N MET A 223 -22.10 -16.71 -26.22
CA MET A 223 -23.09 -16.32 -25.22
C MET A 223 -24.52 -16.49 -25.73
N LYS A 224 -24.79 -16.04 -26.97
CA LYS A 224 -26.11 -16.18 -27.62
C LYS A 224 -26.48 -17.63 -27.94
N SER A 225 -25.49 -18.53 -28.03
CA SER A 225 -25.72 -19.95 -28.27
C SER A 225 -26.29 -20.69 -27.05
N LEU A 226 -26.15 -20.12 -25.84
CA LEU A 226 -26.69 -20.73 -24.62
C LEU A 226 -28.21 -20.65 -24.57
N LYS A 227 -28.84 -21.75 -24.15
CA LYS A 227 -30.29 -21.86 -24.00
C LYS A 227 -30.67 -22.02 -22.53
N PRO A 228 -31.67 -21.29 -22.03
CA PRO A 228 -32.21 -21.49 -20.68
C PRO A 228 -32.61 -22.95 -20.45
N GLY A 229 -32.28 -23.51 -19.28
CA GLY A 229 -32.59 -24.89 -18.92
C GLY A 229 -31.63 -25.96 -19.46
N GLU A 230 -30.70 -25.63 -20.37
CA GLU A 230 -29.68 -26.56 -20.84
C GLU A 230 -28.31 -26.24 -20.21
N PRO A 231 -27.49 -27.25 -19.83
CA PRO A 231 -26.18 -26.99 -19.23
C PRO A 231 -25.16 -26.52 -20.29
N PRO A 232 -24.41 -25.43 -20.06
CA PRO A 232 -24.51 -24.51 -18.93
C PRO A 232 -25.64 -23.47 -19.11
N ASP A 233 -26.50 -23.30 -18.08
CA ASP A 233 -27.66 -22.40 -18.16
C ASP A 233 -27.21 -20.92 -18.14
N PRO A 234 -27.63 -20.07 -19.10
CA PRO A 234 -27.25 -18.66 -19.15
C PRO A 234 -27.57 -17.88 -17.86
N LYS A 235 -28.57 -18.29 -17.07
CA LYS A 235 -28.94 -17.64 -15.79
C LYS A 235 -27.86 -17.74 -14.72
N LEU A 236 -26.91 -18.67 -14.86
CA LEU A 236 -25.80 -18.85 -13.92
C LEU A 236 -24.67 -17.83 -14.14
N PHE A 237 -24.74 -17.00 -15.19
CA PHE A 237 -23.65 -16.15 -15.60
C PHE A 237 -24.00 -14.66 -15.60
N MET A 238 -22.99 -13.86 -15.25
CA MET A 238 -22.97 -12.41 -15.48
C MET A 238 -21.95 -12.09 -16.56
N ASP A 239 -22.21 -11.05 -17.37
CA ASP A 239 -21.37 -10.70 -18.52
C ASP A 239 -20.67 -9.36 -18.32
N PHE A 240 -19.39 -9.45 -17.97
CA PHE A 240 -18.43 -8.33 -17.88
C PHE A 240 -17.62 -8.13 -19.17
N GLY A 241 -17.99 -8.82 -20.26
CA GLY A 241 -17.33 -8.74 -21.56
C GLY A 241 -16.06 -9.57 -21.65
N ASN A 242 -15.50 -9.61 -22.84
CA ASN A 242 -14.22 -10.26 -23.10
C ASN A 242 -13.05 -9.38 -22.66
N LEU A 243 -11.86 -9.98 -22.56
CA LEU A 243 -10.60 -9.26 -22.37
C LEU A 243 -9.52 -9.97 -23.18
N GLN A 244 -9.25 -9.44 -24.37
CA GLN A 244 -8.27 -10.00 -25.30
C GLN A 244 -6.90 -9.35 -25.11
N ASP A 245 -6.87 -8.00 -25.10
CA ASP A 245 -5.66 -7.20 -25.12
C ASP A 245 -5.67 -6.16 -23.98
N MET A 246 -4.48 -5.78 -23.51
CA MET A 246 -4.28 -4.66 -22.58
C MET A 246 -4.01 -3.37 -23.37
N ASP A 247 -4.29 -2.22 -22.77
CA ASP A 247 -3.86 -0.91 -23.31
C ASP A 247 -2.55 -0.46 -22.63
N SER A 248 -1.49 -0.21 -23.42
CA SER A 248 -0.20 0.26 -22.90
C SER A 248 -0.31 1.59 -22.16
N ARG A 249 -1.29 2.43 -22.53
CA ARG A 249 -1.52 3.73 -21.90
C ARG A 249 -2.09 3.60 -20.49
N GLU A 250 -2.93 2.60 -20.25
CA GLU A 250 -3.47 2.30 -18.93
C GLU A 250 -2.41 1.70 -17.99
N LEU A 251 -1.52 0.86 -18.52
CA LEU A 251 -0.43 0.25 -17.75
C LEU A 251 0.52 1.30 -17.15
N PHE A 252 0.73 2.42 -17.84
CA PHE A 252 1.52 3.50 -17.28
C PHE A 252 0.81 4.24 -16.16
N GLY A 253 -0.48 4.57 -16.34
CA GLY A 253 -1.28 5.13 -15.26
C GLY A 253 -1.26 4.23 -14.01
N ALA A 254 -1.36 2.91 -14.21
CA ALA A 254 -1.23 1.92 -13.16
C ALA A 254 0.16 1.94 -12.49
N ALA A 255 1.24 2.12 -13.25
CA ALA A 255 2.59 2.20 -12.71
C ALA A 255 2.79 3.44 -11.84
N ILE A 256 2.25 4.59 -12.29
CA ILE A 256 2.24 5.82 -11.52
C ILE A 256 1.51 5.63 -10.18
N TRP A 257 0.36 4.97 -10.19
CA TRP A 257 -0.36 4.66 -8.96
C TRP A 257 0.43 3.73 -8.04
N GLN A 258 1.07 2.71 -8.63
CA GLN A 258 1.82 1.71 -7.87
C GLN A 258 3.07 2.27 -7.22
N ILE A 259 3.72 3.28 -7.79
CA ILE A 259 4.88 3.93 -7.16
C ILE A 259 4.50 4.80 -5.97
N VAL A 260 3.31 5.43 -5.99
CA VAL A 260 2.76 6.16 -4.83
C VAL A 260 2.38 5.16 -3.73
N LYS A 261 1.65 4.09 -4.06
CA LYS A 261 1.34 3.01 -3.08
C LYS A 261 2.60 2.30 -2.56
N GLY A 262 3.69 2.31 -3.33
CA GLY A 262 4.99 1.79 -2.91
C GLY A 262 5.69 2.61 -1.85
N MET A 263 5.18 3.80 -1.52
CA MET A 263 5.62 4.59 -0.36
C MET A 263 5.12 3.98 0.96
N ASP A 264 3.96 3.30 0.95
CA ASP A 264 3.35 2.72 2.15
C ASP A 264 3.44 1.18 2.18
N SER A 265 3.21 0.50 1.04
CA SER A 265 3.25 -0.97 0.93
C SER A 265 4.28 -1.44 -0.10
N PRO A 266 5.58 -1.42 0.25
CA PRO A 266 6.67 -1.52 -0.70
C PRO A 266 6.81 -2.91 -1.34
N PHE A 267 6.74 -4.01 -0.59
CA PHE A 267 6.91 -5.36 -1.15
C PHE A 267 5.77 -5.77 -2.08
N LYS A 268 4.51 -5.45 -1.73
CA LYS A 268 3.33 -5.60 -2.62
C LYS A 268 3.54 -4.78 -3.89
N SER A 269 4.07 -3.57 -3.75
CA SER A 269 4.31 -2.66 -4.87
C SER A 269 5.44 -3.08 -5.79
N VAL A 270 6.51 -3.70 -5.26
CA VAL A 270 7.59 -4.28 -6.07
C VAL A 270 7.03 -5.32 -7.03
N LEU A 271 6.26 -6.29 -6.53
CA LEU A 271 5.68 -7.35 -7.37
C LEU A 271 4.70 -6.79 -8.41
N LYS A 272 3.83 -5.86 -8.00
CA LYS A 272 2.86 -5.23 -8.91
C LYS A 272 3.53 -4.32 -9.96
N MET A 273 4.56 -3.57 -9.58
CA MET A 273 5.34 -2.74 -10.52
C MET A 273 6.08 -3.60 -11.54
N ALA A 274 6.71 -4.70 -11.08
CA ALA A 274 7.33 -5.68 -11.95
C ALA A 274 6.31 -6.27 -12.94
N LYS A 275 5.12 -6.67 -12.46
CA LYS A 275 4.02 -7.14 -13.31
C LYS A 275 3.64 -6.15 -14.40
N LEU A 276 3.49 -4.87 -14.06
CA LEU A 276 3.15 -3.83 -15.02
C LEU A 276 4.24 -3.64 -16.08
N GLU A 277 5.51 -3.64 -15.66
CA GLU A 277 6.65 -3.57 -16.59
C GLU A 277 6.64 -4.77 -17.54
N VAL A 278 6.67 -5.99 -17.00
CA VAL A 278 6.67 -7.23 -17.80
C VAL A 278 5.49 -7.27 -18.79
N PHE A 279 4.30 -6.85 -18.37
CA PHE A 279 3.14 -6.84 -19.25
C PHE A 279 3.26 -5.78 -20.34
N LEU A 280 3.78 -4.59 -20.02
CA LEU A 280 4.03 -3.56 -21.02
C LEU A 280 5.06 -4.02 -22.06
N GLU A 281 6.11 -4.71 -21.64
CA GLU A 281 7.14 -5.22 -22.55
C GLU A 281 6.61 -6.32 -23.48
N ASN A 282 5.69 -7.15 -22.98
CA ASN A 282 5.16 -8.30 -23.70
C ASN A 282 3.78 -8.05 -24.33
N ILE A 283 3.26 -6.83 -24.28
CA ILE A 283 1.86 -6.50 -24.63
C ILE A 283 1.46 -6.93 -26.05
N LYS A 284 2.42 -6.99 -26.99
CA LYS A 284 2.21 -7.42 -28.38
C LYS A 284 2.43 -8.91 -28.64
N HIS A 285 3.03 -9.62 -27.68
CA HIS A 285 3.57 -10.97 -27.88
C HIS A 285 2.95 -12.02 -26.95
N LYS A 286 2.44 -11.59 -25.79
CA LYS A 286 1.81 -12.45 -24.79
C LYS A 286 0.39 -11.99 -24.52
N GLN A 287 -0.45 -12.95 -24.12
CA GLN A 287 -1.78 -12.66 -23.63
C GLN A 287 -1.74 -12.10 -22.21
N PRO A 288 -2.77 -11.35 -21.78
CA PRO A 288 -2.94 -10.95 -20.40
C PRO A 288 -2.90 -12.16 -19.44
N LEU A 289 -2.36 -11.97 -18.24
CA LEU A 289 -2.21 -13.03 -17.23
C LEU A 289 -3.53 -13.74 -16.89
N CYS A 290 -4.65 -13.04 -16.89
CA CYS A 290 -5.96 -13.66 -16.68
C CYS A 290 -6.26 -14.74 -17.73
N ASN A 291 -5.90 -14.54 -19.01
CA ASN A 291 -6.11 -15.54 -20.05
C ASN A 291 -5.17 -16.75 -19.88
N LEU A 292 -3.93 -16.54 -19.43
CA LEU A 292 -3.02 -17.62 -19.06
C LEU A 292 -3.59 -18.43 -17.88
N LEU A 293 -4.06 -17.77 -16.82
CA LEU A 293 -4.72 -18.41 -15.69
C LEU A 293 -5.93 -19.24 -16.15
N LYS A 294 -6.80 -18.65 -16.97
CA LYS A 294 -7.98 -19.32 -17.53
C LYS A 294 -7.58 -20.58 -18.31
N LYS A 295 -6.53 -20.51 -19.12
CA LYS A 295 -5.98 -21.67 -19.83
C LYS A 295 -5.55 -22.77 -18.84
N CYS A 296 -4.81 -22.43 -17.79
CA CYS A 296 -4.33 -23.41 -16.80
C CYS A 296 -5.49 -24.08 -16.04
N VAL A 297 -6.50 -23.29 -15.64
CA VAL A 297 -7.74 -23.81 -15.01
C VAL A 297 -8.49 -24.71 -15.98
N HIS A 298 -8.59 -24.32 -17.26
CA HIS A 298 -9.29 -25.10 -18.28
C HIS A 298 -8.61 -26.39 -18.63
N THR A 299 -7.28 -26.44 -18.69
CA THR A 299 -6.56 -27.68 -19.02
C THR A 299 -6.39 -28.57 -17.80
N GLY A 300 -6.45 -28.01 -16.59
CA GLY A 300 -5.96 -28.67 -15.39
C GLY A 300 -4.45 -28.87 -15.42
N ALA A 301 -3.76 -28.29 -16.40
CA ALA A 301 -2.31 -28.34 -16.51
C ALA A 301 -1.77 -27.09 -15.82
N ASN A 302 -0.95 -27.31 -14.80
CA ASN A 302 -0.10 -26.26 -14.28
C ASN A 302 1.17 -26.22 -15.16
N PRO A 303 1.57 -25.05 -15.71
CA PRO A 303 2.87 -24.89 -16.36
C PRO A 303 4.04 -25.30 -15.45
N LEU A 304 3.81 -25.28 -14.13
CA LEU A 304 4.73 -25.71 -13.09
C LEU A 304 4.60 -27.24 -12.95
N ALA A 305 5.64 -27.96 -13.37
CA ALA A 305 5.69 -29.41 -13.52
C ALA A 305 5.39 -30.24 -12.24
N HIS A 306 5.08 -29.59 -11.11
CA HIS A 306 5.04 -30.22 -9.78
C HIS A 306 3.87 -29.77 -8.89
N GLN A 307 2.84 -29.10 -9.43
CA GLN A 307 1.68 -28.64 -8.65
C GLN A 307 0.35 -29.21 -9.15
N ASP A 308 -0.49 -29.68 -8.23
CA ASP A 308 -1.84 -30.19 -8.54
C ASP A 308 -2.88 -29.08 -8.80
N TYR A 309 -2.50 -27.81 -8.57
CA TYR A 309 -3.41 -26.66 -8.66
C TYR A 309 -2.69 -25.40 -9.11
N VAL A 310 -3.46 -24.41 -9.58
CA VAL A 310 -2.94 -23.11 -10.01
C VAL A 310 -3.23 -22.05 -8.94
N ASP A 311 -2.25 -21.21 -8.63
CA ASP A 311 -2.40 -20.02 -7.78
C ASP A 311 -2.11 -18.75 -8.60
N PRO A 312 -2.98 -17.72 -8.58
CA PRO A 312 -2.79 -16.50 -9.38
C PRO A 312 -1.50 -15.73 -9.06
N TYR A 313 -1.08 -15.68 -7.80
CA TYR A 313 0.12 -14.97 -7.37
C TYR A 313 1.38 -15.77 -7.71
N ALA A 314 1.35 -17.09 -7.57
CA ALA A 314 2.43 -17.97 -8.02
C ALA A 314 2.64 -17.86 -9.54
N LEU A 315 1.55 -17.99 -10.32
CA LEU A 315 1.58 -17.86 -11.77
C LEU A 315 2.11 -16.49 -12.22
N MET A 316 1.67 -15.42 -11.54
CA MET A 316 2.19 -14.07 -11.78
C MET A 316 3.69 -14.02 -11.52
N PHE A 317 4.14 -14.50 -10.36
CA PHE A 317 5.53 -14.48 -9.96
C PHE A 317 6.44 -15.23 -10.94
N ASP A 318 6.03 -16.43 -11.37
CA ASP A 318 6.82 -17.23 -12.30
C ASP A 318 6.95 -16.58 -13.68
N GLU A 319 5.92 -15.90 -14.17
CA GLU A 319 6.02 -15.08 -15.39
C GLU A 319 7.01 -13.92 -15.20
N LEU A 320 7.07 -13.30 -14.01
CA LEU A 320 8.05 -12.25 -13.73
C LEU A 320 9.47 -12.81 -13.74
N ILE A 321 9.71 -13.89 -12.98
CA ILE A 321 11.04 -14.51 -12.85
C ILE A 321 11.54 -14.98 -14.21
N THR A 322 10.69 -15.66 -14.98
CA THR A 322 11.01 -16.12 -16.33
C THR A 322 11.42 -14.95 -17.23
N HIS A 323 10.69 -13.83 -17.16
CA HIS A 323 11.00 -12.66 -17.97
C HIS A 323 12.35 -12.03 -17.59
N TYR A 324 12.60 -11.75 -16.31
CA TYR A 324 13.85 -11.12 -15.88
C TYR A 324 15.08 -12.02 -16.08
N GLN A 325 14.91 -13.34 -16.01
CA GLN A 325 15.95 -14.30 -16.37
C GLN A 325 16.29 -14.28 -17.86
N GLN A 326 15.29 -14.15 -18.74
CA GLN A 326 15.50 -14.09 -20.19
C GLN A 326 16.12 -12.77 -20.66
N GLN A 327 15.89 -11.67 -19.95
CA GLN A 327 16.41 -10.32 -20.28
C GLN A 327 17.81 -10.03 -19.67
N ASP A 328 18.47 -11.03 -19.09
CA ASP A 328 19.78 -10.93 -18.39
C ASP A 328 19.82 -9.88 -17.26
N ASN A 329 18.66 -9.51 -16.71
CA ASN A 329 18.54 -8.60 -15.57
C ASN A 329 18.42 -9.39 -14.26
N LEU A 330 19.39 -10.26 -14.03
CA LEU A 330 19.39 -11.22 -12.92
C LEU A 330 19.46 -10.55 -11.54
N GLN A 331 19.90 -9.29 -11.47
CA GLN A 331 20.03 -8.53 -10.22
C GLN A 331 18.67 -8.23 -9.56
N VAL A 332 17.59 -8.23 -10.33
CA VAL A 332 16.22 -7.99 -9.83
C VAL A 332 15.62 -9.23 -9.16
N VAL A 333 16.00 -10.42 -9.61
CA VAL A 333 15.39 -11.69 -9.17
C VAL A 333 15.45 -11.88 -7.64
N PRO A 334 16.59 -11.66 -6.94
CA PRO A 334 16.64 -11.79 -5.48
C PRO A 334 15.66 -10.86 -4.75
N LEU A 335 15.43 -9.65 -5.27
CA LEU A 335 14.49 -8.69 -4.68
C LEU A 335 13.04 -9.16 -4.86
N LEU A 336 12.70 -9.72 -6.02
CA LEU A 336 11.37 -10.28 -6.26
C LEU A 336 11.10 -11.49 -5.36
N GLN A 337 12.07 -12.40 -5.23
CA GLN A 337 11.99 -13.56 -4.33
C GLN A 337 11.77 -13.12 -2.88
N LEU A 338 12.57 -12.15 -2.40
CA LEU A 338 12.43 -11.57 -1.07
C LEU A 338 11.05 -10.91 -0.89
N SER A 339 10.60 -10.15 -1.88
CA SER A 339 9.30 -9.46 -1.84
C SER A 339 8.13 -10.44 -1.80
N LEU A 340 8.17 -11.54 -2.57
CA LEU A 340 7.16 -12.59 -2.49
C LEU A 340 7.16 -13.26 -1.12
N TYR A 341 8.34 -13.66 -0.63
CA TYR A 341 8.48 -14.32 0.65
C TYR A 341 7.92 -13.49 1.80
N LEU A 342 8.34 -12.22 1.89
CA LEU A 342 7.86 -11.28 2.91
C LEU A 342 6.35 -11.00 2.75
N LYS A 343 5.84 -10.85 1.52
CA LYS A 343 4.40 -10.62 1.30
C LYS A 343 3.52 -11.81 1.72
N CYS A 344 4.02 -13.04 1.62
CA CYS A 344 3.27 -14.25 1.97
C CYS A 344 3.21 -14.50 3.49
N GLY A 345 4.20 -14.01 4.25
CA GLY A 345 4.21 -14.00 5.71
C GLY A 345 4.32 -15.38 6.37
N CYS A 346 4.97 -16.37 5.73
CA CYS A 346 5.00 -17.76 6.22
C CYS A 346 5.97 -18.03 7.39
N ALA A 347 7.02 -17.21 7.55
CA ALA A 347 8.13 -17.41 8.49
C ALA A 347 8.61 -18.88 8.58
N LEU A 348 9.24 -19.39 7.52
CA LEU A 348 9.62 -20.81 7.41
C LEU A 348 10.68 -21.26 8.42
N SER A 349 11.46 -20.35 8.99
CA SER A 349 12.46 -20.69 10.01
C SER A 349 11.86 -21.00 11.37
N ARG A 350 10.58 -20.67 11.59
CA ARG A 350 9.87 -20.96 12.84
C ARG A 350 9.26 -22.36 12.75
N GLU A 351 9.46 -23.15 13.80
CA GLU A 351 8.79 -24.43 13.94
C GLU A 351 7.29 -24.19 14.12
N THR A 352 6.51 -24.88 13.31
CA THR A 352 5.06 -24.91 13.42
C THR A 352 4.66 -26.27 13.98
N GLY A 353 3.75 -26.31 14.96
CA GLY A 353 3.17 -27.58 15.40
C GLY A 353 2.48 -28.32 14.26
N ASP A 354 2.29 -29.64 14.39
CA ASP A 354 1.77 -30.54 13.34
C ASP A 354 0.44 -30.09 12.68
N ASN A 355 -0.32 -29.19 13.33
CA ASN A 355 -1.58 -28.64 12.82
C ASN A 355 -1.44 -27.37 11.93
N TYR A 356 -0.22 -26.84 11.71
CA TYR A 356 0.03 -25.59 10.97
C TYR A 356 0.57 -25.81 9.54
N HIS A 357 0.37 -26.99 8.97
CA HIS A 357 0.62 -27.23 7.54
C HIS A 357 -0.48 -26.57 6.70
N SER A 358 -0.12 -25.54 5.94
CA SER A 358 -1.00 -24.89 4.97
C SER A 358 -0.46 -25.03 3.56
N PHE A 359 -1.35 -25.05 2.56
CA PHE A 359 -0.97 -25.07 1.14
C PHE A 359 0.04 -23.94 0.79
N LYS A 360 -0.10 -22.80 1.47
CA LYS A 360 0.79 -21.64 1.32
C LYS A 360 2.19 -21.99 1.80
N ARG A 361 2.32 -22.57 3.01
CA ARG A 361 3.62 -22.96 3.56
C ARG A 361 4.31 -23.98 2.66
N ASP A 362 3.59 -24.95 2.14
CA ASP A 362 4.14 -25.97 1.22
C ASP A 362 4.68 -25.34 -0.07
N LEU A 363 3.90 -24.45 -0.68
CA LEU A 363 4.28 -23.79 -1.93
C LEU A 363 5.47 -22.83 -1.73
N ILE A 364 5.46 -22.02 -0.67
CA ILE A 364 6.59 -21.13 -0.36
C ILE A 364 7.84 -21.92 0.03
N SER A 365 7.70 -23.05 0.73
CA SER A 365 8.85 -23.93 1.06
C SER A 365 9.49 -24.50 -0.19
N ARG A 366 8.70 -24.90 -1.20
CA ARG A 366 9.23 -25.34 -2.49
C ARG A 366 9.99 -24.21 -3.19
N TYR A 367 9.42 -23.01 -3.27
CA TYR A 367 10.11 -21.88 -3.87
C TYR A 367 11.45 -21.59 -3.19
N VAL A 368 11.48 -21.56 -1.87
CA VAL A 368 12.70 -21.35 -1.07
C VAL A 368 13.76 -22.43 -1.35
N TRP A 369 13.33 -23.69 -1.51
CA TRP A 369 14.20 -24.80 -1.91
C TRP A 369 14.78 -24.59 -3.33
N GLU A 370 13.94 -24.23 -4.31
CA GLU A 370 14.37 -23.94 -5.69
C GLU A 370 15.31 -22.73 -5.76
N TRP A 371 15.12 -21.72 -4.90
CA TRP A 371 15.99 -20.55 -4.84
C TRP A 371 17.33 -20.81 -4.13
N GLY A 372 17.51 -21.98 -3.50
CA GLY A 372 18.72 -22.36 -2.78
C GLY A 372 19.00 -21.52 -1.53
N TRP A 373 17.96 -21.04 -0.83
CA TRP A 373 18.15 -20.26 0.38
C TRP A 373 18.57 -21.14 1.57
N SER A 374 19.57 -20.69 2.33
CA SER A 374 20.04 -21.40 3.52
C SER A 374 19.14 -21.16 4.74
N ALA A 375 19.22 -22.05 5.74
CA ALA A 375 18.51 -21.89 7.01
C ALA A 375 18.93 -20.62 7.77
N ASP A 376 20.19 -20.18 7.65
CA ASP A 376 20.66 -18.90 8.22
C ASP A 376 19.97 -17.70 7.55
N LYS A 377 19.83 -17.74 6.22
CA LYS A 377 19.14 -16.69 5.46
C LYS A 377 17.67 -16.60 5.87
N LEU A 378 17.00 -17.74 6.01
CA LEU A 378 15.61 -17.78 6.49
C LEU A 378 15.48 -17.22 7.90
N ARG A 379 16.30 -17.68 8.86
CA ARG A 379 16.32 -17.15 10.22
C ARG A 379 16.57 -15.64 10.26
N LYS A 380 17.42 -15.12 9.38
CA LYS A 380 17.68 -13.70 9.26
C LYS A 380 16.45 -12.95 8.74
N ILE A 381 15.85 -13.39 7.63
CA ILE A 381 14.69 -12.71 7.01
C ILE A 381 13.44 -12.79 7.93
N ASP A 382 13.23 -13.92 8.61
CA ASP A 382 12.08 -14.10 9.51
C ASP A 382 12.19 -13.29 10.82
N ASN A 383 13.37 -12.70 11.06
CA ASN A 383 13.65 -11.76 12.15
C ASN A 383 13.97 -10.37 11.61
N ILE A 384 13.31 -9.95 10.52
CA ILE A 384 13.54 -8.63 9.89
C ILE A 384 13.35 -7.45 10.86
N ALA A 385 12.43 -7.58 11.82
CA ALA A 385 12.20 -6.57 12.85
C ALA A 385 13.45 -6.29 13.71
N SER A 386 14.33 -7.29 13.89
CA SER A 386 15.58 -7.16 14.67
C SER A 386 16.78 -6.75 13.82
N TRP A 387 16.60 -6.45 12.52
CA TRP A 387 17.69 -5.96 11.69
C TRP A 387 18.18 -4.60 12.18
N ASN A 388 19.48 -4.37 12.04
CA ASN A 388 20.06 -3.07 12.35
C ASN A 388 19.68 -2.01 11.31
N PHE A 389 19.93 -0.75 11.63
CA PHE A 389 19.58 0.38 10.75
C PHE A 389 20.21 0.27 9.36
N SER A 390 21.47 -0.16 9.27
CA SER A 390 22.19 -0.28 8.00
C SER A 390 21.53 -1.29 7.06
N GLU A 391 21.15 -2.45 7.59
CA GLU A 391 20.45 -3.51 6.86
C GLU A 391 19.07 -3.05 6.38
N LYS A 392 18.29 -2.44 7.28
CA LYS A 392 16.96 -1.89 6.95
C LYS A 392 17.05 -0.79 5.88
N SER A 393 17.99 0.13 6.03
CA SER A 393 18.25 1.22 5.07
C SER A 393 18.72 0.69 3.71
N GLN A 394 19.55 -0.36 3.68
CA GLN A 394 20.00 -1.00 2.45
C GLN A 394 18.83 -1.64 1.69
N LEU A 395 18.00 -2.44 2.36
CA LEU A 395 16.84 -3.05 1.72
C LEU A 395 15.86 -1.98 1.21
N SER A 396 15.60 -0.95 2.01
CA SER A 396 14.69 0.13 1.60
C SER A 396 15.20 0.87 0.37
N ARG A 397 16.51 1.15 0.30
CA ARG A 397 17.14 1.72 -0.91
C ARG A 397 16.98 0.82 -2.13
N GLN A 398 17.15 -0.50 -1.98
CA GLN A 398 16.98 -1.46 -3.08
C GLN A 398 15.55 -1.47 -3.62
N VAL A 399 14.55 -1.55 -2.72
CA VAL A 399 13.13 -1.54 -3.10
C VAL A 399 12.77 -0.26 -3.85
N HIS A 400 13.09 0.90 -3.29
CA HIS A 400 12.75 2.18 -3.91
C HIS A 400 13.54 2.46 -5.20
N ALA A 401 14.79 2.02 -5.28
CA ALA A 401 15.56 2.09 -6.53
C ALA A 401 14.90 1.25 -7.62
N PHE A 402 14.45 0.04 -7.30
CA PHE A 402 13.72 -0.82 -8.25
C PHE A 402 12.44 -0.15 -8.76
N LEU A 403 11.58 0.34 -7.85
CA LEU A 403 10.32 1.01 -8.21
C LEU A 403 10.54 2.19 -9.16
N ILE A 404 11.51 3.06 -8.87
CA ILE A 404 11.84 4.21 -9.72
C ILE A 404 12.44 3.78 -11.06
N GLN A 405 13.29 2.77 -11.08
CA GLN A 405 13.89 2.28 -12.31
C GLN A 405 12.84 1.67 -13.25
N CYS A 406 11.92 0.85 -12.72
CA CYS A 406 10.77 0.35 -13.49
C CYS A 406 9.93 1.50 -14.05
N TYR A 407 9.56 2.47 -13.20
CA TYR A 407 8.82 3.64 -13.64
C TYR A 407 9.52 4.40 -14.78
N ARG A 408 10.83 4.64 -14.67
CA ARG A 408 11.62 5.33 -15.71
C ARG A 408 11.66 4.53 -17.02
N ARG A 409 11.83 3.21 -16.97
CA ARG A 409 11.82 2.34 -18.15
C ARG A 409 10.44 2.27 -18.81
N MET A 410 9.37 2.22 -18.02
CA MET A 410 8.01 2.28 -18.53
C MET A 410 7.71 3.66 -19.16
N SER A 411 8.09 4.74 -18.48
CA SER A 411 7.92 6.12 -18.96
C SER A 411 8.64 6.37 -20.27
N SER A 412 9.88 5.88 -20.43
CA SER A 412 10.63 6.04 -21.68
C SER A 412 9.97 5.30 -22.86
N ARG A 413 9.40 4.12 -22.63
CA ARG A 413 8.72 3.32 -23.67
C ARG A 413 7.46 3.98 -24.23
N ILE A 414 6.80 4.84 -23.45
CA ILE A 414 5.51 5.45 -23.82
C ILE A 414 5.61 6.97 -24.08
N ALA A 415 6.80 7.56 -24.01
CA ALA A 415 6.99 9.02 -24.06
C ALA A 415 6.39 9.68 -25.32
N GLY A 416 6.14 8.92 -26.39
CA GLY A 416 5.48 9.38 -27.62
C GLY A 416 3.98 9.03 -27.74
N GLN A 417 3.35 8.47 -26.72
CA GLN A 417 1.93 8.11 -26.74
C GLN A 417 1.06 9.17 -26.03
N VAL A 418 -0.18 9.34 -26.51
CA VAL A 418 -1.20 10.15 -25.83
C VAL A 418 -1.51 9.49 -24.48
N GLN A 419 -1.28 10.23 -23.39
CA GLN A 419 -1.50 9.74 -22.04
C GLN A 419 -3.00 9.81 -21.69
N LEU A 420 -3.52 8.76 -21.04
CA LEU A 420 -4.91 8.71 -20.53
C LEU A 420 -5.06 9.44 -19.18
N VAL A 421 -3.94 9.73 -18.52
CA VAL A 421 -3.89 10.42 -17.22
C VAL A 421 -4.01 11.93 -17.44
N SER A 422 -4.82 12.61 -16.62
CA SER A 422 -4.99 14.07 -16.73
C SER A 422 -3.69 14.83 -16.42
N GLN A 423 -3.54 16.05 -16.97
CA GLN A 423 -2.35 16.88 -16.70
C GLN A 423 -2.23 17.26 -15.22
N GLU A 424 -3.36 17.46 -14.54
CA GLU A 424 -3.39 17.72 -13.10
C GLU A 424 -2.88 16.52 -12.30
N ASP A 425 -3.35 15.31 -12.62
CA ASP A 425 -2.90 14.08 -11.95
C ASP A 425 -1.40 13.86 -12.17
N MET A 426 -0.93 14.07 -13.40
CA MET A 426 0.49 14.01 -13.73
C MET A 426 1.31 15.02 -12.91
N THR A 427 0.78 16.23 -12.70
CA THR A 427 1.44 17.28 -11.90
C THR A 427 1.50 16.90 -10.43
N VAL A 428 0.37 16.46 -9.85
CA VAL A 428 0.27 16.03 -8.45
C VAL A 428 1.23 14.88 -8.19
N ILE A 429 1.24 13.87 -9.05
CA ILE A 429 2.08 12.70 -8.85
C ILE A 429 3.55 13.03 -9.14
N GLY A 430 3.83 13.83 -10.16
CA GLY A 430 5.17 14.35 -10.42
C GLY A 430 5.76 15.07 -9.20
N ARG A 431 4.96 15.90 -8.52
CA ARG A 431 5.38 16.58 -7.28
C ARG A 431 5.52 15.64 -6.08
N LYS A 432 4.68 14.60 -5.94
CA LYS A 432 4.89 13.54 -4.93
C LYS A 432 6.21 12.81 -5.18
N LEU A 433 6.50 12.44 -6.43
CA LEU A 433 7.75 11.77 -6.80
C LEU A 433 8.95 12.68 -6.56
N ASP A 434 8.87 13.95 -6.94
CA ASP A 434 9.94 14.92 -6.71
C ASP A 434 10.20 15.14 -5.20
N THR A 435 9.13 15.24 -4.41
CA THR A 435 9.20 15.33 -2.94
C THR A 435 9.86 14.10 -2.33
N PHE A 436 9.54 12.90 -2.79
CA PHE A 436 10.00 11.66 -2.17
C PHE A 436 11.39 11.19 -2.66
N TYR A 437 11.72 11.44 -3.94
CA TYR A 437 12.90 10.87 -4.59
C TYR A 437 13.98 11.89 -4.97
N SER A 438 13.63 13.17 -5.16
CA SER A 438 14.62 14.15 -5.63
C SER A 438 15.52 14.65 -4.50
N LYS A 439 16.82 14.67 -4.79
CA LYS A 439 17.83 15.34 -3.97
C LYS A 439 17.94 16.79 -4.43
N LYS A 440 17.56 17.73 -3.56
CA LYS A 440 17.68 19.17 -3.79
C LYS A 440 18.71 19.76 -2.84
N ALA A 441 19.33 20.88 -3.22
CA ALA A 441 20.23 21.59 -2.32
C ALA A 441 19.49 21.95 -1.02
N HIS A 442 20.14 21.70 0.12
CA HIS A 442 19.64 21.98 1.47
C HIS A 442 18.35 21.27 1.91
N LYS A 443 17.73 20.47 1.04
CA LYS A 443 16.59 19.62 1.42
C LYS A 443 17.09 18.52 2.35
N VAL A 444 16.48 18.41 3.52
CA VAL A 444 16.73 17.33 4.47
C VAL A 444 16.35 16.02 3.80
N GLU A 445 17.27 15.06 3.83
CA GLU A 445 17.05 13.77 3.19
C GLU A 445 15.87 13.04 3.84
N TYR A 446 14.90 12.68 3.01
CA TYR A 446 13.82 11.77 3.38
C TYR A 446 14.30 10.32 3.24
N LEU A 447 14.34 9.60 4.36
CA LEU A 447 14.65 8.20 4.46
C LEU A 447 13.41 7.41 4.05
N ARG A 448 13.47 6.87 2.84
CA ARG A 448 12.41 6.04 2.28
C ARG A 448 12.51 4.68 2.96
N SER A 449 11.75 4.49 4.03
CA SER A 449 11.73 3.23 4.79
C SER A 449 10.69 2.29 4.21
N VAL A 450 11.03 1.00 4.16
CA VAL A 450 10.03 -0.06 3.90
C VAL A 450 9.45 -0.65 5.19
N PHE A 451 9.84 -0.06 6.32
CA PHE A 451 9.45 -0.42 7.67
C PHE A 451 8.79 0.80 8.30
N ASP A 452 7.57 0.66 8.81
CA ASP A 452 6.82 1.80 9.35
C ASP A 452 7.55 2.45 10.55
N ASP A 453 7.52 1.79 11.71
CA ASP A 453 8.10 2.33 12.95
C ASP A 453 9.39 1.60 13.37
N GLU A 454 9.85 0.61 12.59
CA GLU A 454 10.99 -0.23 13.00
C GLU A 454 12.37 0.46 12.90
N LEU A 455 12.42 1.71 12.43
CA LEU A 455 13.63 2.53 12.44
C LEU A 455 13.78 3.38 13.70
N TYR A 456 12.73 3.45 14.53
CA TYR A 456 12.74 4.22 15.76
C TYR A 456 13.76 3.69 16.76
N CYS A 457 14.56 4.60 17.31
CA CYS A 457 15.59 4.31 18.30
C CYS A 457 15.15 4.85 19.68
N ARG A 458 14.95 3.95 20.65
CA ARG A 458 14.67 4.33 22.04
C ARG A 458 15.83 5.05 22.72
N THR A 459 17.05 4.71 22.32
CA THR A 459 18.28 5.36 22.79
C THR A 459 19.15 5.67 21.58
N VAL A 460 19.73 6.86 21.55
CA VAL A 460 20.75 7.24 20.56
C VAL A 460 21.98 7.81 21.26
N THR A 461 23.15 7.55 20.71
CA THR A 461 24.41 8.14 21.17
C THR A 461 24.93 9.12 20.13
N ILE A 462 25.26 10.34 20.54
CA ILE A 462 25.84 11.37 19.69
C ILE A 462 27.29 11.59 20.09
N LYS A 463 28.19 11.47 19.12
CA LYS A 463 29.62 11.69 19.29
C LYS A 463 30.09 12.85 18.42
N ALA A 464 31.04 13.62 18.92
CA ALA A 464 31.75 14.65 18.15
C ALA A 464 33.20 14.21 17.97
N ASP A 465 33.63 13.99 16.72
CA ASP A 465 35.02 13.67 16.42
C ASP A 465 35.81 14.95 16.11
N PRO A 466 36.87 15.26 16.88
CA PRO A 466 37.74 16.39 16.63
C PRO A 466 38.93 16.03 15.70
N ASP A 467 38.71 15.88 14.37
CA ASP A 467 39.79 16.00 13.36
C ASP A 467 39.20 16.17 11.94
N THR A 468 39.73 16.88 10.92
CA THR A 468 41.00 17.56 10.64
C THR A 468 40.68 18.95 10.04
N MET A 469 41.48 19.99 10.34
CA MET A 469 41.53 21.27 9.61
C MET A 469 40.37 22.31 9.78
N LEU A 470 39.68 22.38 10.93
CA LEU A 470 38.72 23.45 11.38
C LEU A 470 37.21 23.10 11.41
N LYS A 471 36.77 21.87 11.17
CA LYS A 471 35.34 21.50 11.30
C LYS A 471 35.14 20.21 12.11
N ARG A 472 34.40 20.32 13.22
CA ARG A 472 33.94 19.20 14.05
C ARG A 472 32.93 18.36 13.26
N THR A 473 33.06 17.04 13.29
CA THR A 473 32.07 16.13 12.68
C THR A 473 31.25 15.48 13.78
N TRP A 474 29.94 15.61 13.68
CA TRP A 474 28.98 15.00 14.58
C TRP A 474 28.48 13.69 13.95
N SER A 475 28.37 12.64 14.75
CA SER A 475 27.88 11.33 14.34
C SER A 475 26.85 10.81 15.33
N MET A 476 25.77 10.23 14.83
CA MET A 476 24.70 9.62 15.61
C MET A 476 24.73 8.10 15.43
N TYR A 477 24.55 7.37 16.53
CA TYR A 477 24.54 5.91 16.59
C TYR A 477 23.30 5.40 17.32
N ALA A 478 22.81 4.22 16.94
CA ALA A 478 21.72 3.53 17.63
C ALA A 478 22.19 2.91 18.96
N GLY A 479 21.35 3.01 19.99
CA GLY A 479 21.62 2.45 21.31
C GLY A 479 22.64 3.24 22.13
N ASP A 480 23.05 2.66 23.26
CA ASP A 480 24.14 3.16 24.10
C ASP A 480 25.48 2.73 23.51
N GLN A 481 26.25 3.71 23.05
CA GLN A 481 27.53 3.52 22.39
C GLN A 481 28.64 4.36 23.02
N ILE A 482 28.44 4.89 24.23
CA ILE A 482 29.42 5.76 24.91
C ILE A 482 30.78 5.05 24.98
N SER A 483 30.79 3.80 25.44
CA SER A 483 32.01 2.99 25.62
C SER A 483 32.29 1.98 24.50
N ALA A 484 31.57 2.07 23.37
CA ALA A 484 31.70 1.11 22.28
C ALA A 484 33.05 1.22 21.55
N LYS A 485 33.58 0.08 21.09
CA LYS A 485 34.80 0.03 20.26
C LYS A 485 34.49 0.51 18.83
N ALA A 486 35.52 0.96 18.12
CA ALA A 486 35.39 1.47 16.75
C ALA A 486 34.67 0.50 15.79
N ASP A 487 34.98 -0.81 15.87
CA ASP A 487 34.37 -1.82 14.99
C ASP A 487 32.86 -1.99 15.24
N SER A 488 32.41 -1.91 16.50
CA SER A 488 30.98 -1.97 16.86
C SER A 488 30.21 -0.73 16.42
N LEU A 489 30.85 0.44 16.45
CA LEU A 489 30.21 1.71 16.06
C LEU A 489 29.77 1.71 14.59
N ARG A 490 30.46 0.98 13.72
CA ARG A 490 30.15 0.95 12.29
C ARG A 490 28.77 0.34 11.99
N ASN A 491 28.36 -0.67 12.74
CA ASN A 491 27.09 -1.36 12.52
C ASN A 491 25.89 -0.56 13.04
N GLU A 492 26.12 0.26 14.07
CA GLU A 492 25.11 1.07 14.74
C GLU A 492 25.08 2.52 14.22
N HIS A 493 25.90 2.86 13.23
CA HIS A 493 25.96 4.20 12.67
C HIS A 493 24.66 4.56 11.93
N LEU A 494 24.09 5.71 12.29
CA LEU A 494 22.87 6.24 11.67
C LEU A 494 23.20 7.32 10.63
N LYS A 495 23.90 8.37 11.04
CA LYS A 495 24.28 9.50 10.17
C LYS A 495 25.42 10.31 10.77
N SER A 496 26.20 10.94 9.90
CA SER A 496 27.17 11.99 10.26
C SER A 496 26.85 13.31 9.56
N SER A 497 27.17 14.42 10.21
CA SER A 497 26.99 15.78 9.70
C SER A 497 28.01 16.73 10.32
N HIS A 498 28.23 17.88 9.70
CA HIS A 498 29.04 18.96 10.27
C HIS A 498 28.27 19.86 11.25
N SER A 499 27.04 19.47 11.61
CA SER A 499 26.14 20.23 12.46
C SER A 499 25.27 19.27 13.27
N PRO A 500 25.21 19.41 14.59
CA PRO A 500 24.35 18.59 15.43
C PRO A 500 22.87 18.93 15.16
N ILE A 501 22.57 20.17 14.75
CA ILE A 501 21.22 20.58 14.36
C ILE A 501 20.75 19.74 13.18
N ASP A 502 21.59 19.59 12.15
CA ASP A 502 21.21 18.85 10.94
C ASP A 502 21.01 17.34 11.23
N LEU A 503 21.74 16.79 12.22
CA LEU A 503 21.52 15.42 12.67
C LEU A 503 20.16 15.25 13.36
N ILE A 504 19.87 16.11 14.34
CA ILE A 504 18.61 16.05 15.10
C ILE A 504 17.41 16.28 14.17
N ILE A 505 17.47 17.31 13.33
CA ILE A 505 16.39 17.61 12.38
C ILE A 505 16.17 16.44 11.43
N TRP A 506 17.24 15.83 10.91
CA TRP A 506 17.12 14.64 10.07
C TRP A 506 16.52 13.44 10.82
N ALA A 507 16.93 13.20 12.07
CA ALA A 507 16.47 12.05 12.84
C ALA A 507 14.98 12.18 13.24
N VAL A 508 14.55 13.37 13.68
CA VAL A 508 13.14 13.67 13.99
C VAL A 508 12.28 13.58 12.72
N TRP A 509 12.72 14.22 11.63
CA TRP A 509 11.98 14.21 10.36
C TRP A 509 11.75 12.79 9.81
N ASN A 510 12.70 11.88 10.06
CA ASN A 510 12.63 10.50 9.59
C ASN A 510 12.11 9.51 10.65
N ARG A 511 11.51 10.00 11.75
CA ARG A 511 10.96 9.17 12.85
C ARG A 511 11.97 8.22 13.50
N ILE A 512 13.26 8.54 13.39
CA ILE A 512 14.32 7.76 14.04
C ILE A 512 14.39 8.09 15.53
N MET A 513 14.03 9.32 15.89
CA MET A 513 13.94 9.76 17.28
C MET A 513 12.78 10.74 17.49
N ASP A 514 12.33 10.85 18.72
CA ASP A 514 11.32 11.80 19.18
C ASP A 514 11.68 12.31 20.58
N SER A 515 10.78 13.09 21.21
CA SER A 515 10.95 13.57 22.57
C SER A 515 11.04 12.48 23.65
N GLN A 516 10.66 11.23 23.35
CA GLN A 516 10.79 10.08 24.25
C GLN A 516 12.13 9.33 24.09
N THR A 517 12.88 9.59 23.02
CA THR A 517 14.19 9.00 22.81
C THR A 517 15.20 9.48 23.84
N ARG A 518 15.88 8.56 24.51
CA ARG A 518 17.03 8.87 25.37
C ARG A 518 18.24 9.24 24.53
N ILE A 519 18.68 10.48 24.65
CA ILE A 519 19.91 11.00 24.03
C ILE A 519 21.06 10.82 25.01
N GLN A 520 22.15 10.21 24.55
CA GLN A 520 23.43 10.17 25.25
C GLN A 520 24.45 10.99 24.46
N LEU A 521 25.14 11.89 25.12
CA LEU A 521 26.15 12.75 24.50
C LEU A 521 27.57 12.37 24.97
N ASP A 522 28.46 12.11 24.01
CA ASP A 522 29.86 11.76 24.30
C ASP A 522 30.69 12.98 24.72
N TYR A 523 31.93 12.74 25.17
CA TYR A 523 32.88 13.78 25.55
C TYR A 523 33.27 14.67 24.33
N HIS A 524 33.81 15.86 24.60
CA HIS A 524 34.26 16.84 23.57
C HIS A 524 33.15 17.45 22.71
N THR A 525 31.94 17.52 23.25
CA THR A 525 30.75 18.07 22.60
C THR A 525 30.47 19.50 23.02
N GLU A 526 31.22 20.06 23.98
CA GLU A 526 31.05 21.44 24.45
C GLU A 526 31.18 22.44 23.29
N PRO A 527 30.36 23.51 23.27
CA PRO A 527 29.44 23.93 24.33
C PRO A 527 28.05 23.26 24.30
N VAL A 528 27.78 22.38 23.33
CA VAL A 528 26.47 21.71 23.18
C VAL A 528 26.25 20.74 24.34
N THR A 529 25.05 20.78 24.94
CA THR A 529 24.65 19.90 26.04
C THR A 529 23.49 18.98 25.62
N GLU A 530 23.22 17.94 26.41
CA GLU A 530 22.04 17.09 26.20
C GLU A 530 20.73 17.89 26.28
N GLU A 531 20.62 18.85 27.20
CA GLU A 531 19.43 19.70 27.35
C GLU A 531 19.14 20.51 26.08
N ASP A 532 20.17 21.06 25.44
CA ASP A 532 20.03 21.77 24.17
C ASP A 532 19.47 20.87 23.06
N LEU A 533 19.92 19.61 23.02
CA LEU A 533 19.46 18.62 22.05
C LEU A 533 18.01 18.21 22.32
N TYR A 534 17.63 17.96 23.57
CA TYR A 534 16.24 17.66 23.93
C TYR A 534 15.28 18.80 23.57
N LYS A 535 15.67 20.06 23.79
CA LYS A 535 14.86 21.22 23.41
C LYS A 535 14.72 21.34 21.89
N LEU A 536 15.80 21.09 21.16
CA LEU A 536 15.76 21.06 19.70
C LEU A 536 14.83 19.95 19.18
N VAL A 537 14.90 18.75 19.75
CA VAL A 537 14.02 17.62 19.40
C VAL A 537 12.57 17.99 19.63
N ALA A 538 12.22 18.44 20.84
CA ALA A 538 10.84 18.78 21.19
C ALA A 538 10.26 19.86 20.25
N LYS A 539 11.06 20.87 19.91
CA LYS A 539 10.62 21.95 19.01
C LYS A 539 10.54 21.50 17.55
N ALA A 540 11.45 20.64 17.11
CA ALA A 540 11.41 20.06 15.77
C ALA A 540 10.18 19.15 15.59
N GLU A 541 9.86 18.33 16.58
CA GLU A 541 8.69 17.44 16.58
C GLU A 541 7.37 18.23 16.48
N GLU A 542 7.25 19.32 17.24
CA GLU A 542 6.08 20.22 17.22
C GLU A 542 5.90 20.92 15.86
N LEU A 543 6.99 21.44 15.27
CA LEU A 543 6.92 22.28 14.07
C LEU A 543 6.92 21.48 12.76
N PHE A 544 7.60 20.34 12.77
CA PHE A 544 7.85 19.51 11.59
C PHE A 544 7.38 18.07 11.84
N PRO A 545 6.07 17.87 12.08
CA PRO A 545 5.55 16.52 12.27
C PRO A 545 5.85 15.67 11.04
N PRO A 546 6.08 14.37 11.19
CA PRO A 546 6.45 13.51 10.09
C PRO A 546 5.37 13.47 8.99
N VAL A 547 5.75 13.79 7.75
CA VAL A 547 4.82 13.86 6.63
C VAL A 547 4.76 12.54 5.85
N ARG A 548 3.55 12.01 5.67
CA ARG A 548 3.28 10.94 4.70
C ARG A 548 3.00 11.56 3.33
N VAL A 549 3.97 11.46 2.43
CA VAL A 549 3.87 12.06 1.08
C VAL A 549 2.66 11.52 0.29
N ALA A 550 2.26 10.27 0.54
CA ALA A 550 1.07 9.68 -0.06
C ALA A 550 -0.23 10.42 0.31
N GLU A 551 -0.32 10.97 1.53
CA GLU A 551 -1.49 11.63 2.10
C GLU A 551 -1.55 13.15 1.78
N LEU A 552 -0.54 13.70 1.10
CA LEU A 552 -0.54 15.11 0.72
C LEU A 552 -1.75 15.47 -0.15
N SER A 553 -2.41 16.58 0.21
CA SER A 553 -3.62 17.02 -0.48
C SER A 553 -3.36 17.40 -1.93
N ARG A 554 -4.31 17.05 -2.81
CA ARG A 554 -4.28 17.40 -4.23
C ARG A 554 -4.13 18.91 -4.43
N GLN A 555 -4.88 19.71 -3.67
CA GLN A 555 -4.90 21.17 -3.81
C GLN A 555 -3.54 21.80 -3.45
N ALA A 556 -2.88 21.32 -2.40
CA ALA A 556 -1.54 21.78 -2.03
C ALA A 556 -0.53 21.44 -3.12
N LEU A 557 -0.63 20.24 -3.70
CA LEU A 557 0.24 19.79 -4.79
C LEU A 557 -0.10 20.38 -6.15
N LEU A 558 -1.21 21.07 -6.36
CA LEU A 558 -1.46 21.83 -7.59
C LEU A 558 -0.99 23.29 -7.46
N SER A 559 -1.00 23.83 -6.24
CA SER A 559 -0.52 25.19 -5.94
C SER A 559 1.01 25.27 -5.86
N PRO A 560 1.63 26.44 -6.09
CA PRO A 560 3.05 26.65 -5.81
C PRO A 560 3.41 26.29 -4.35
N ALA A 561 4.63 25.78 -4.14
CA ALA A 561 5.10 25.48 -2.79
C ALA A 561 5.12 26.75 -1.94
N LYS A 562 4.56 26.65 -0.73
CA LYS A 562 4.57 27.70 0.30
C LYS A 562 5.16 27.18 1.59
N VAL A 563 5.84 28.02 2.34
CA VAL A 563 6.40 27.68 3.66
C VAL A 563 5.30 27.60 4.71
N THR A 564 5.28 26.51 5.45
CA THR A 564 4.21 26.20 6.42
C THR A 564 4.65 26.33 7.88
N SER A 565 5.93 26.07 8.15
CA SER A 565 6.54 26.20 9.49
C SER A 565 8.00 26.61 9.35
N CYS A 566 8.54 27.36 10.31
CA CYS A 566 9.93 27.81 10.33
C CYS A 566 10.52 27.78 11.75
N LEU A 567 11.77 27.31 11.86
CA LEU A 567 12.58 27.32 13.07
C LEU A 567 13.94 27.95 12.75
N VAL A 568 14.30 29.01 13.47
CA VAL A 568 15.61 29.63 13.40
C VAL A 568 16.39 29.27 14.67
N VAL A 569 17.54 28.63 14.52
CA VAL A 569 18.42 28.28 15.63
C VAL A 569 19.63 29.20 15.62
N LEU A 570 19.87 29.90 16.72
CA LEU A 570 20.97 30.85 16.86
C LEU A 570 22.08 30.28 17.75
N ASN A 571 23.34 30.46 17.35
CA ASN A 571 24.51 30.26 18.22
C ASN A 571 24.61 28.87 18.88
N PHE A 572 24.10 27.81 18.24
CA PHE A 572 23.99 26.47 18.84
C PHE A 572 25.33 25.89 19.31
N GLU A 573 26.34 25.99 18.44
CA GLU A 573 27.72 25.54 18.71
C GLU A 573 28.63 26.69 19.16
N SER A 574 28.12 27.92 19.23
CA SER A 574 28.88 29.09 19.64
C SER A 574 29.01 29.15 21.17
N ARG A 575 30.03 29.88 21.65
CA ARG A 575 30.22 30.14 23.09
C ARG A 575 28.96 30.78 23.68
N ARG A 576 28.45 30.23 24.79
CA ARG A 576 27.16 30.62 25.40
C ARG A 576 27.04 32.12 25.70
N LEU A 577 28.07 32.73 26.24
CA LEU A 577 28.06 34.16 26.62
C LEU A 577 28.31 35.13 25.44
N LYS A 578 28.37 34.66 24.19
CA LYS A 578 28.58 35.55 23.04
C LYS A 578 27.34 36.44 22.85
N PRO A 579 27.48 37.78 22.86
CA PRO A 579 26.34 38.69 22.82
C PRO A 579 25.76 38.93 21.44
N GLU A 580 26.46 38.49 20.39
CA GLU A 580 26.11 38.71 18.99
C GLU A 580 25.79 37.39 18.31
N VAL A 581 24.90 37.45 17.31
CA VAL A 581 24.60 36.32 16.45
C VAL A 581 25.82 36.01 15.58
N ASP A 582 26.31 34.79 15.72
CA ASP A 582 27.50 34.26 15.06
C ASP A 582 27.12 33.19 14.04
N THR A 583 26.26 32.26 14.47
CA THR A 583 25.73 31.20 13.61
C THR A 583 24.22 31.25 13.60
N VAL A 584 23.66 31.03 12.41
CA VAL A 584 22.22 30.96 12.18
C VAL A 584 21.94 29.72 11.35
N ARG A 585 21.02 28.91 11.82
CA ARG A 585 20.44 27.80 11.05
C ARG A 585 18.96 28.08 10.86
N VAL A 586 18.50 28.00 9.61
CA VAL A 586 17.09 28.19 9.25
C VAL A 586 16.56 26.86 8.77
N ILE A 587 15.56 26.32 9.48
CA ILE A 587 14.85 25.10 9.12
C ILE A 587 13.42 25.47 8.79
N TYR A 588 12.91 25.00 7.65
CA TYR A 588 11.52 25.25 7.27
C TYR A 588 10.94 24.07 6.51
N SER A 589 9.62 23.90 6.64
CA SER A 589 8.85 22.94 5.84
C SER A 589 7.93 23.67 4.87
N ASN A 590 7.54 22.99 3.79
CA ASN A 590 6.63 23.56 2.80
C ASN A 590 5.35 22.73 2.59
N SER A 591 4.39 23.30 1.87
CA SER A 591 3.10 22.69 1.54
C SER A 591 3.19 21.45 0.64
N TRP A 592 4.36 21.17 0.08
CA TRP A 592 4.64 19.93 -0.66
C TRP A 592 5.23 18.84 0.23
N GLY A 593 5.36 19.06 1.54
CA GLY A 593 5.88 18.07 2.47
C GLY A 593 7.40 17.93 2.43
N GLU A 594 8.13 18.96 2.00
CA GLU A 594 9.59 18.98 2.03
C GLU A 594 10.09 19.77 3.24
N LEU A 595 11.23 19.33 3.80
CA LEU A 595 11.94 20.01 4.87
C LEU A 595 13.30 20.46 4.38
N TYR A 596 13.70 21.68 4.72
CA TYR A 596 14.97 22.28 4.35
C TYR A 596 15.75 22.72 5.59
N SER A 597 17.08 22.61 5.54
CA SER A 597 17.99 23.15 6.57
C SER A 597 19.13 23.92 5.91
N LEU A 598 19.19 25.23 6.17
CA LEU A 598 20.12 26.16 5.56
C LEU A 598 20.93 26.90 6.61
N SER A 599 22.19 27.17 6.31
CA SER A 599 23.09 27.93 7.18
C SER A 599 23.21 29.38 6.71
N GLY A 600 23.30 30.30 7.67
CA GLY A 600 23.56 31.73 7.46
C GLY A 600 22.31 32.59 7.33
N MET A 601 22.49 33.90 7.50
CA MET A 601 21.40 34.89 7.47
C MET A 601 20.72 35.00 6.09
N GLN A 602 21.45 34.73 5.00
CA GLN A 602 20.91 34.78 3.63
C GLN A 602 19.77 33.77 3.42
N ALA A 603 19.72 32.70 4.22
CA ALA A 603 18.65 31.73 4.17
C ALA A 603 17.27 32.29 4.55
N LEU A 604 17.23 33.48 5.17
CA LEU A 604 15.99 34.17 5.53
C LEU A 604 15.37 34.94 4.36
N GLU A 605 16.14 35.26 3.30
CA GLU A 605 15.65 36.08 2.18
C GLU A 605 14.41 35.48 1.50
N PRO A 606 14.37 34.18 1.14
CA PRO A 606 13.17 33.58 0.54
C PRO A 606 11.96 33.57 1.48
N LEU A 607 12.19 33.63 2.80
CA LEU A 607 11.15 33.57 3.81
C LEU A 607 10.50 34.93 4.08
N ARG A 608 11.14 36.04 3.69
CA ARG A 608 10.64 37.40 3.95
C ARG A 608 9.24 37.64 3.39
N LEU A 609 9.00 37.20 2.15
CA LEU A 609 7.71 37.38 1.48
C LEU A 609 6.58 36.63 2.21
N GLU A 610 6.88 35.44 2.73
CA GLU A 610 5.90 34.62 3.45
C GLU A 610 5.65 35.11 4.87
N MET A 611 6.68 35.62 5.54
CA MET A 611 6.53 36.27 6.84
C MET A 611 5.72 37.57 6.74
N SER A 612 5.90 38.37 5.69
CA SER A 612 5.15 39.62 5.50
C SER A 612 3.64 39.41 5.25
N ASN A 613 3.26 38.26 4.70
CA ASN A 613 1.86 37.92 4.42
C ASN A 613 1.10 37.41 5.66
N GLY A 614 1.75 37.29 6.81
CA GLY A 614 1.12 36.88 8.07
C GLY A 614 0.81 35.39 8.21
N GLU A 615 0.82 34.62 7.10
CA GLU A 615 0.52 33.18 7.07
C GLU A 615 1.51 32.35 7.94
N LEU A 616 2.80 32.73 7.97
CA LEU A 616 3.86 31.98 8.66
C LEU A 616 4.08 32.40 10.14
N VAL A 617 3.58 33.57 10.54
CA VAL A 617 3.97 34.24 11.81
C VAL A 617 3.60 33.44 13.06
N SER A 618 2.55 32.61 12.98
CA SER A 618 2.11 31.75 14.10
C SER A 618 2.93 30.46 14.26
N ARG A 619 3.71 30.07 13.25
CA ARG A 619 4.51 28.82 13.23
C ARG A 619 5.99 29.08 12.95
N ALA A 620 6.44 30.29 13.29
CA ALA A 620 7.81 30.75 13.14
C ALA A 620 8.42 30.95 14.53
N HIS A 621 9.46 30.18 14.85
CA HIS A 621 10.09 30.17 16.18
C HIS A 621 11.60 30.45 16.08
N VAL A 622 12.15 31.08 17.12
CA VAL A 622 13.59 31.22 17.33
C VAL A 622 14.00 30.40 18.55
N LEU A 623 15.01 29.54 18.40
CA LEU A 623 15.57 28.73 19.47
C LEU A 623 16.99 29.20 19.77
N VAL A 624 17.26 29.46 21.06
CA VAL A 624 18.58 29.82 21.57
C VAL A 624 18.98 28.83 22.67
N PRO A 625 20.20 28.25 22.61
CA PRO A 625 20.70 27.33 23.65
C PRO A 625 20.66 27.95 25.05
N ASP A 626 20.45 27.11 26.06
CA ASP A 626 20.41 27.58 27.45
C ASP A 626 21.79 28.03 27.94
N GLY A 627 21.77 28.93 28.92
CA GLY A 627 22.98 29.62 29.39
C GLY A 627 23.45 30.74 28.43
N SER A 628 22.78 30.95 27.30
CA SER A 628 23.04 32.10 26.41
C SER A 628 22.22 33.34 26.79
N HIS A 629 22.67 34.52 26.36
CA HIS A 629 21.90 35.77 26.53
C HIS A 629 20.72 35.85 25.54
N LYS A 630 19.66 35.04 25.76
CA LYS A 630 18.53 34.84 24.82
C LYS A 630 17.95 36.15 24.26
N GLN A 631 17.55 37.08 25.14
CA GLN A 631 16.97 38.36 24.71
C GLN A 631 17.95 39.18 23.88
N ARG A 632 19.21 39.29 24.30
CA ARG A 632 20.23 40.07 23.60
C ARG A 632 20.55 39.50 22.21
N LEU A 633 20.62 38.17 22.09
CA LEU A 633 20.82 37.50 20.80
C LEU A 633 19.63 37.71 19.88
N TYR A 634 18.42 37.68 20.42
CA TYR A 634 17.21 37.94 19.67
C TYR A 634 17.11 39.39 19.19
N ASP A 635 17.43 40.36 20.06
CA ASP A 635 17.47 41.78 19.68
C ASP A 635 18.52 42.03 18.57
N ASN A 636 19.69 41.38 18.68
CA ASN A 636 20.72 41.43 17.64
C ASN A 636 20.27 40.77 16.34
N PHE A 637 19.52 39.67 16.43
CA PHE A 637 18.93 38.98 15.28
C PHE A 637 17.92 39.89 14.56
N ILE A 638 16.97 40.50 15.29
CA ILE A 638 16.01 41.45 14.71
C ILE A 638 16.75 42.61 14.06
N MET A 639 17.70 43.22 14.75
CA MET A 639 18.48 44.35 14.22
C MET A 639 19.16 44.02 12.89
N ARG A 640 19.70 42.79 12.75
CA ARG A 640 20.40 42.36 11.53
C ARG A 640 19.47 41.93 10.41
N THR A 641 18.26 41.45 10.71
CA THR A 641 17.40 40.77 9.72
C THR A 641 16.13 41.55 9.39
N GLY A 642 15.64 42.39 10.29
CA GLY A 642 14.35 43.06 10.21
C GLY A 642 13.15 42.13 10.40
N LEU A 643 13.37 40.88 10.84
CA LEU A 643 12.33 39.88 11.00
C LEU A 643 11.97 39.67 12.47
N GLU A 644 10.69 39.85 12.79
CA GLU A 644 10.14 39.58 14.12
C GLU A 644 9.45 38.21 14.15
N PHE A 645 9.85 37.38 15.12
CA PHE A 645 9.27 36.06 15.37
C PHE A 645 8.48 36.12 16.69
N ARG A 646 7.30 35.50 16.75
CA ARG A 646 6.45 35.60 17.96
C ARG A 646 6.98 34.85 19.18
N HIS A 647 7.81 33.83 18.96
CA HIS A 647 8.24 32.91 20.02
C HIS A 647 9.76 32.78 20.04
N ILE A 648 10.35 33.17 21.16
CA ILE A 648 11.77 32.97 21.49
C ILE A 648 11.82 31.90 22.59
N LEU A 649 12.63 30.87 22.38
CA LEU A 649 12.71 29.69 23.23
C LEU A 649 14.12 29.53 23.81
#